data_AF-A0A1M4SGY3-F1
#
_entry.id   AF-A0A1M4SGY3-F1
#
_cell.length_a   1.000
_cell.length_b   1.000
_cell.length_c   1.000
_cell.angle_alpha   90.00
_cell.angle_beta   90.00
_cell.angle_gamma   90.00
#
_symmetry.space_group_name_H-M   'P 1'
#
loop_
_entity.id
_entity.type
_entity.pdbx_description
1 polymer ?
#
loop_
_entity_poly.entity_id
_entity_poly.type
_entity_poly.pdbx_seq_one_letter_code
_entity_poly.pdbx_strand_id
1 'polypeptide(L)'
;MGIPTRSRGALLARCVLSYLENFQQHHRNCVFYIVDDSDEETSQNGRAVAKILQHHQIENLWVDRSYRLKFAGAIAKNSAVPESVTQFALLGDARCGIRTGAARNTLLLLAAGKRSVQVDDDTICRITPSPGRKPGMVLSSENCNQYWYYNSPDKAFKYPQYEDIDFLSLHESLLGTHPGTLIEEQPKVNIDRLEGRLLEALNDRETRTVVTYLGGLGDSGMFRHWQRLCAQGDSFRRLIEEASAYQNNVRTRQLFRGPAQLTIGDGPFCMAMNIGMDTRQLLPPFMPVQRRQDGVFGLLLRLCFKRTCRGYVPYAILHDPPTRSARIGLSHALSTGPLRTNDILEAVLYSHNRWPMNQNSSYNLRITGDYLLDLSRLPPKRFKGQLRKICLQLIRRQINYFERCIYNRIDVPQYWQRDARRVVSNFQKLMLQENIGLPSDLMGNASERLTLFQQLIGKFGQLLIHWPKIWETAIHLRHEQDWGTITTQRKGAMDVKEWDRLSNDLLNQAKDHIGAAKKAQKIKRKGASIVAPFFLLRQKVNKNEQIRGMMATYPARKKQLLHSIDSIIDQVQDLFIYMNDYNFEEYEKLRKNLPDKCVLLWDREEAGNLMDSGKFYMCSKLTGYHLTLDDDLIYPPNFISRIVRNHKKLSNDNTSPLALGIHGRKISNYPMHSYFKDTEIYHFQRGLKSHTKVDILGTGGVLFHRDDLDMSMERCKSHGMADIWFSISCLKQGLDRYVIAHPDNWVRQQPVEKSLYQKHLGNDQQHTEILNSFDWDSETHAERDTNSSH
;
A
#
# COMPACT_ATOMS: atom_id res chain seq x y z
N MET A 1 -20.43 15.97 -0.71
CA MET A 1 -19.55 14.79 -0.75
C MET A 1 -18.11 15.22 -1.00
N GLY A 2 -17.14 14.68 -0.27
CA GLY A 2 -15.72 15.01 -0.38
C GLY A 2 -14.88 13.84 -0.89
N ILE A 3 -13.93 14.08 -1.79
CA ILE A 3 -13.06 13.05 -2.36
C ILE A 3 -11.60 13.56 -2.34
N PRO A 4 -10.70 12.97 -1.53
CA PRO A 4 -9.27 13.22 -1.63
C PRO A 4 -8.68 12.38 -2.77
N THR A 5 -7.81 12.97 -3.59
CA THR A 5 -7.12 12.27 -4.68
C THR A 5 -5.65 12.71 -4.82
N ARG A 6 -4.85 11.91 -5.52
CA ARG A 6 -3.49 12.27 -5.96
C ARG A 6 -3.09 11.41 -7.16
N SER A 7 -2.81 12.03 -8.29
CA SER A 7 -2.32 11.41 -9.54
C SER A 7 -3.10 10.17 -9.99
N ARG A 8 -4.44 10.22 -9.94
CA ARG A 8 -5.35 9.07 -10.13
C ARG A 8 -6.59 9.40 -10.96
N GLY A 9 -6.47 10.23 -11.99
CA GLY A 9 -7.59 10.79 -12.76
C GLY A 9 -8.63 9.77 -13.24
N ALA A 10 -8.20 8.60 -13.74
CA ALA A 10 -9.12 7.55 -14.17
C ALA A 10 -9.92 6.91 -13.02
N LEU A 11 -9.31 6.69 -11.85
CA LEU A 11 -10.00 6.16 -10.67
C LEU A 11 -10.98 7.19 -10.12
N LEU A 12 -10.54 8.45 -10.02
CA LEU A 12 -11.39 9.56 -9.60
C LEU A 12 -12.62 9.70 -10.51
N ALA A 13 -12.44 9.68 -11.83
CA ALA A 13 -13.55 9.74 -12.79
C ALA A 13 -14.56 8.61 -12.57
N ARG A 14 -14.07 7.37 -12.42
CA ARG A 14 -14.90 6.19 -12.13
C ARG A 14 -15.66 6.33 -10.80
N CYS A 15 -14.99 6.83 -9.76
CA CYS A 15 -15.62 7.09 -8.46
C CYS A 15 -16.74 8.13 -8.61
N VAL A 16 -16.43 9.33 -9.14
CA VAL A 16 -17.39 10.44 -9.31
C VAL A 16 -18.61 10.00 -10.12
N LEU A 17 -18.41 9.32 -11.25
CA LEU A 17 -19.52 8.83 -12.09
C LEU A 17 -20.46 7.91 -11.31
N SER A 18 -19.92 6.94 -10.57
CA SER A 18 -20.76 5.98 -9.84
C SER A 18 -21.62 6.63 -8.75
N TYR A 19 -21.09 7.62 -8.02
CA TYR A 19 -21.87 8.34 -7.01
C TYR A 19 -22.87 9.31 -7.62
N LEU A 20 -22.51 9.93 -8.75
CA LEU A 20 -23.42 10.78 -9.49
C LEU A 20 -24.63 10.00 -9.99
N GLU A 21 -24.42 8.82 -10.58
CA GLU A 21 -25.51 7.94 -11.03
C GLU A 21 -26.49 7.66 -9.88
N ASN A 22 -25.98 7.30 -8.70
CA ASN A 22 -26.80 7.08 -7.51
C ASN A 22 -27.55 8.36 -7.08
N PHE A 23 -26.90 9.52 -7.07
CA PHE A 23 -27.53 10.77 -6.67
C PHE A 23 -28.61 11.22 -7.66
N GLN A 24 -28.39 11.04 -8.96
CA GLN A 24 -29.39 11.35 -9.99
C GLN A 24 -30.60 10.41 -9.86
N GLN A 25 -30.35 9.11 -9.69
CA GLN A 25 -31.39 8.09 -9.53
C GLN A 25 -32.29 8.33 -8.31
N HIS A 26 -31.73 8.85 -7.22
CA HIS A 26 -32.47 9.15 -5.99
C HIS A 26 -32.79 10.64 -5.81
N HIS A 27 -32.68 11.45 -6.87
CA HIS A 27 -33.00 12.89 -6.86
C HIS A 27 -32.29 13.69 -5.75
N ARG A 28 -31.04 13.34 -5.44
CA ARG A 28 -30.22 13.99 -4.42
C ARG A 28 -29.44 15.16 -5.04
N ASN A 29 -29.61 16.35 -4.49
CA ASN A 29 -28.70 17.46 -4.77
C ASN A 29 -27.51 17.42 -3.79
N CYS A 30 -26.30 17.18 -4.30
CA CYS A 30 -25.09 17.03 -3.50
C CYS A 30 -23.90 17.73 -4.17
N VAL A 31 -23.25 18.61 -3.41
CA VAL A 31 -22.03 19.31 -3.86
C VAL A 31 -20.82 18.38 -3.76
N PHE A 32 -20.00 18.31 -4.81
CA PHE A 32 -18.74 17.57 -4.81
C PHE A 32 -17.54 18.47 -4.45
N TYR A 33 -16.81 18.13 -3.39
CA TYR A 33 -15.54 18.75 -3.03
C TYR A 33 -14.41 17.79 -3.38
N ILE A 34 -13.58 18.13 -4.37
CA ILE A 34 -12.46 17.29 -4.80
C ILE A 34 -11.17 17.95 -4.32
N VAL A 35 -10.46 17.31 -3.40
CA VAL A 35 -9.17 17.81 -2.89
C VAL A 35 -8.04 17.03 -3.54
N ASP A 36 -7.30 17.72 -4.41
CA ASP A 36 -6.18 17.14 -5.16
C ASP A 36 -4.84 17.50 -4.51
N ASP A 37 -4.05 16.48 -4.15
CA ASP A 37 -2.70 16.59 -3.60
C ASP A 37 -1.59 16.24 -4.61
N SER A 38 -1.90 16.28 -5.91
CA SER A 38 -0.93 16.14 -7.00
C SER A 38 0.03 17.33 -7.06
N ASP A 39 1.29 17.06 -7.42
CA ASP A 39 2.36 18.06 -7.42
C ASP A 39 2.43 18.88 -8.74
N GLU A 40 1.86 18.38 -9.84
CA GLU A 40 1.67 19.15 -11.09
C GLU A 40 0.38 19.98 -11.05
N GLU A 41 0.39 21.16 -11.69
CA GLU A 41 -0.83 21.94 -11.99
C GLU A 41 -1.86 21.05 -12.69
N THR A 42 -2.87 20.59 -11.95
CA THR A 42 -4.28 20.34 -12.35
C THR A 42 -4.59 19.52 -13.61
N SER A 43 -3.60 19.02 -14.36
CA SER A 43 -3.80 18.74 -15.78
C SER A 43 -4.38 17.34 -16.02
N GLN A 44 -3.92 16.28 -15.37
CA GLN A 44 -4.47 14.93 -15.66
C GLN A 44 -5.76 14.60 -14.88
N ASN A 45 -5.78 14.82 -13.56
CA ASN A 45 -6.98 14.54 -12.75
C ASN A 45 -8.12 15.51 -13.07
N GLY A 46 -7.80 16.81 -13.15
CA GLY A 46 -8.78 17.84 -13.47
C GLY A 46 -9.40 17.64 -14.84
N ARG A 47 -8.61 17.38 -15.89
CA ARG A 47 -9.15 17.09 -17.24
C ARG A 47 -10.02 15.84 -17.29
N ALA A 48 -9.66 14.78 -16.55
CA ALA A 48 -10.41 13.53 -16.54
C ALA A 48 -11.83 13.70 -15.99
N VAL A 49 -12.02 14.62 -15.03
CA VAL A 49 -13.28 14.78 -14.30
C VAL A 49 -14.02 16.06 -14.68
N ALA A 50 -13.33 17.08 -15.19
CA ALA A 50 -13.93 18.34 -15.62
C ALA A 50 -15.02 18.12 -16.68
N LYS A 51 -14.80 17.24 -17.66
CA LYS A 51 -15.81 16.91 -18.68
C LYS A 51 -17.06 16.30 -18.06
N ILE A 52 -16.91 15.40 -17.08
CA ILE A 52 -18.02 14.75 -16.38
C ILE A 52 -18.81 15.79 -15.59
N LEU A 53 -18.13 16.59 -14.77
CA LEU A 53 -18.77 17.58 -13.90
C LEU A 53 -19.45 18.71 -14.69
N GLN A 54 -18.83 19.16 -15.79
CA GLN A 54 -19.41 20.15 -16.69
C GLN A 54 -20.65 19.60 -17.42
N HIS A 55 -20.57 18.39 -17.98
CA HIS A 55 -21.68 17.78 -18.72
C HIS A 55 -22.94 17.65 -17.87
N HIS A 56 -22.78 17.18 -16.62
CA HIS A 56 -23.90 16.98 -15.71
C HIS A 56 -24.30 18.22 -14.91
N GLN A 57 -23.68 19.39 -15.18
CA GLN A 57 -23.93 20.66 -14.49
C GLN A 57 -23.86 20.53 -12.95
N ILE A 58 -22.95 19.69 -12.45
CA ILE A 58 -22.86 19.37 -11.02
C ILE A 58 -22.19 20.51 -10.28
N GLU A 59 -22.81 20.94 -9.19
CA GLU A 59 -22.16 21.81 -8.23
C GLU A 59 -20.92 21.14 -7.64
N ASN A 60 -19.75 21.70 -7.95
CA ASN A 60 -18.48 21.14 -7.50
C ASN A 60 -17.47 22.24 -7.16
N LEU A 61 -16.52 21.88 -6.30
CA LEU A 61 -15.35 22.68 -5.98
C LEU A 61 -14.09 21.83 -6.13
N TRP A 62 -13.23 22.24 -7.05
CA TRP A 62 -11.89 21.69 -7.20
C TRP A 62 -10.91 22.43 -6.29
N VAL A 63 -10.22 21.68 -5.43
CA VAL A 63 -9.37 22.22 -4.36
C VAL A 63 -7.96 21.67 -4.54
N ASP A 64 -7.11 22.45 -5.21
CA ASP A 64 -5.70 22.13 -5.39
C ASP A 64 -4.85 22.59 -4.19
N ARG A 65 -3.52 22.46 -4.33
CA ARG A 65 -2.57 22.89 -3.29
C ARG A 65 -2.55 24.40 -3.11
N SER A 66 -2.75 25.19 -4.17
CA SER A 66 -2.76 26.66 -4.12
C SER A 66 -3.98 27.17 -3.36
N TYR A 67 -5.17 26.61 -3.63
CA TYR A 67 -6.39 26.87 -2.87
C TYR A 67 -6.17 26.56 -1.38
N ARG A 68 -5.61 25.39 -1.05
CA ARG A 68 -5.35 24.99 0.34
C ARG A 68 -4.38 25.92 1.05
N LEU A 69 -3.36 26.41 0.36
CA LEU A 69 -2.43 27.41 0.91
C LEU A 69 -3.14 28.72 1.23
N LYS A 70 -3.94 29.25 0.29
CA LYS A 70 -4.73 30.47 0.52
C LYS A 70 -5.75 30.29 1.64
N PHE A 71 -6.41 29.14 1.70
CA PHE A 71 -7.37 28.81 2.74
C PHE A 71 -6.70 28.71 4.12
N ALA A 72 -5.51 28.11 4.21
CA ALA A 72 -4.71 28.07 5.43
C ALA A 72 -4.32 29.47 5.91
N GLY A 73 -3.92 30.37 4.99
CA GLY A 73 -3.60 31.76 5.28
C GLY A 73 -4.83 32.56 5.74
N ALA A 74 -5.99 32.36 5.10
CA ALA A 74 -7.24 32.98 5.50
C ALA A 74 -7.65 32.55 6.93
N ILE A 75 -7.56 31.25 7.25
CA ILE A 75 -7.84 30.77 8.61
C ILE A 75 -6.84 31.38 9.60
N ALA A 76 -5.54 31.36 9.32
CA ALA A 76 -4.53 31.92 10.22
C ALA A 76 -4.80 33.39 10.55
N LYS A 77 -5.07 34.20 9.51
CA LYS A 77 -5.39 35.62 9.63
C LYS A 77 -6.62 35.88 10.51
N ASN A 78 -7.70 35.11 10.32
CA ASN A 78 -8.98 35.35 11.00
C ASN A 78 -9.09 34.66 12.37
N SER A 79 -8.16 33.77 12.71
CA SER A 79 -8.15 33.01 13.97
C SER A 79 -7.06 33.43 14.95
N ALA A 80 -6.08 34.20 14.50
CA ALA A 80 -4.80 34.45 15.17
C ALA A 80 -4.00 33.16 15.52
N VAL A 81 -4.32 32.04 14.86
CA VAL A 81 -3.52 30.80 14.95
C VAL A 81 -2.28 30.95 14.09
N PRO A 82 -1.10 30.47 14.54
CA PRO A 82 0.12 30.55 13.74
C PRO A 82 -0.05 29.89 12.36
N GLU A 83 0.39 30.58 11.31
CA GLU A 83 0.25 30.10 9.93
C GLU A 83 0.92 28.74 9.71
N SER A 84 2.03 28.46 10.39
CA SER A 84 2.70 27.16 10.34
C SER A 84 1.81 26.00 10.80
N VAL A 85 0.86 26.24 11.72
CA VAL A 85 -0.09 25.24 12.22
C VAL A 85 -1.22 25.01 11.21
N THR A 86 -1.78 26.07 10.63
CA THR A 86 -2.84 25.95 9.62
C THR A 86 -2.30 25.34 8.31
N GLN A 87 -1.09 25.71 7.91
CA GLN A 87 -0.40 25.09 6.77
C GLN A 87 -0.11 23.61 7.05
N PHE A 88 0.37 23.24 8.24
CA PHE A 88 0.54 21.83 8.58
C PHE A 88 -0.79 21.07 8.52
N ALA A 89 -1.89 21.67 8.99
CA ALA A 89 -3.22 21.06 8.95
C ALA A 89 -3.69 20.72 7.53
N LEU A 90 -3.45 21.61 6.55
CA LEU A 90 -4.05 21.53 5.21
C LEU A 90 -3.07 21.11 4.10
N LEU A 91 -1.77 21.27 4.31
CA LEU A 91 -0.70 20.95 3.36
C LEU A 91 0.25 19.86 3.88
N GLY A 92 0.17 19.48 5.16
CA GLY A 92 1.06 18.49 5.77
C GLY A 92 2.49 18.98 5.95
N ASP A 93 3.45 18.07 5.87
CA ASP A 93 4.89 18.36 5.91
C ASP A 93 5.53 17.87 4.60
N ALA A 94 6.27 18.74 3.93
CA ALA A 94 6.88 18.45 2.62
C ALA A 94 7.87 17.28 2.66
N ARG A 95 8.45 16.99 3.84
CA ARG A 95 9.38 15.87 4.04
C ARG A 95 8.68 14.51 4.14
N CYS A 96 7.34 14.50 4.12
CA CYS A 96 6.52 13.29 4.12
C CYS A 96 5.89 13.04 2.74
N GLY A 97 6.04 11.82 2.23
CA GLY A 97 5.53 11.43 0.91
C GLY A 97 4.01 11.24 0.83
N ILE A 98 3.30 11.16 1.97
CA ILE A 98 1.85 10.93 2.04
C ILE A 98 1.20 12.02 2.88
N ARG A 99 0.20 12.71 2.32
CA ARG A 99 -0.51 13.85 2.96
C ARG A 99 -2.03 13.73 2.86
N THR A 100 -2.55 12.50 2.75
CA THR A 100 -4.01 12.26 2.66
C THR A 100 -4.76 12.81 3.88
N GLY A 101 -4.15 12.82 5.07
CA GLY A 101 -4.77 13.42 6.25
C GLY A 101 -4.97 14.93 6.09
N ALA A 102 -4.02 15.63 5.46
CA ALA A 102 -4.15 17.06 5.17
C ALA A 102 -5.28 17.36 4.17
N ALA A 103 -5.43 16.50 3.15
CA ALA A 103 -6.56 16.56 2.22
C ALA A 103 -7.90 16.32 2.94
N ARG A 104 -7.97 15.37 3.87
CA ARG A 104 -9.17 15.10 4.67
C ARG A 104 -9.51 16.20 5.67
N ASN A 105 -8.50 16.84 6.27
CA ASN A 105 -8.69 18.03 7.09
C ASN A 105 -9.26 19.19 6.26
N THR A 106 -8.78 19.37 5.02
CA THR A 106 -9.35 20.35 4.10
C THR A 106 -10.83 20.09 3.84
N LEU A 107 -11.19 18.85 3.51
CA LEU A 107 -12.59 18.44 3.32
C LEU A 107 -13.43 18.65 4.59
N LEU A 108 -12.87 18.37 5.77
CA LEU A 108 -13.54 18.55 7.06
C LEU A 108 -13.82 20.04 7.33
N LEU A 109 -12.85 20.93 7.06
CA LEU A 109 -13.03 22.37 7.26
C LEU A 109 -13.94 23.02 6.22
N LEU A 110 -13.88 22.59 4.95
CA LEU A 110 -14.84 23.06 3.93
C LEU A 110 -16.28 22.64 4.26
N ALA A 111 -16.45 21.52 4.95
CA ALA A 111 -17.74 21.06 5.45
C ALA A 111 -18.15 21.69 6.79
N ALA A 112 -17.25 22.32 7.54
CA ALA A 112 -17.43 22.71 8.96
C ALA A 112 -18.74 23.46 9.20
N GLY A 113 -19.69 22.91 9.95
CA GLY A 113 -21.04 23.44 10.13
C GLY A 113 -22.12 22.77 9.28
N LYS A 114 -21.78 21.74 8.51
CA LYS A 114 -22.71 20.91 7.71
C LYS A 114 -22.50 19.42 7.99
N ARG A 115 -23.46 18.60 7.59
CA ARG A 115 -23.24 17.15 7.43
C ARG A 115 -22.51 16.90 6.12
N SER A 116 -21.58 15.96 6.12
CA SER A 116 -20.81 15.61 4.92
C SER A 116 -20.50 14.12 4.89
N VAL A 117 -20.12 13.64 3.72
CA VAL A 117 -19.55 12.31 3.53
C VAL A 117 -18.22 12.46 2.81
N GLN A 118 -17.20 11.71 3.23
CA GLN A 118 -15.96 11.55 2.50
C GLN A 118 -15.81 10.11 2.00
N VAL A 119 -15.31 9.95 0.77
CA VAL A 119 -15.01 8.63 0.19
C VAL A 119 -13.63 8.66 -0.46
N ASP A 120 -12.95 7.50 -0.57
CA ASP A 120 -11.69 7.40 -1.32
C ASP A 120 -11.93 7.38 -2.84
N ASP A 121 -10.91 7.77 -3.62
CA ASP A 121 -10.98 7.82 -5.09
C ASP A 121 -10.99 6.44 -5.78
N ASP A 122 -10.76 5.37 -5.03
CA ASP A 122 -10.80 3.97 -5.48
C ASP A 122 -12.06 3.21 -5.01
N THR A 123 -13.11 3.92 -4.58
CA THR A 123 -14.43 3.36 -4.32
C THR A 123 -15.39 3.50 -5.50
N ILE A 124 -16.43 2.66 -5.51
CA ILE A 124 -17.52 2.70 -6.48
C ILE A 124 -18.84 2.63 -5.69
N CYS A 125 -19.78 3.51 -6.00
CA CYS A 125 -21.11 3.53 -5.40
C CYS A 125 -21.98 2.35 -5.88
N ARG A 126 -21.61 1.16 -5.46
CA ARG A 126 -22.38 -0.07 -5.63
C ARG A 126 -22.61 -0.66 -4.27
N ILE A 127 -23.86 -0.55 -3.82
CA ILE A 127 -24.25 -0.84 -2.45
C ILE A 127 -24.69 -2.30 -2.37
N THR A 128 -24.15 -3.02 -1.39
CA THR A 128 -24.55 -4.38 -1.05
C THR A 128 -24.94 -4.44 0.41
N PRO A 129 -26.01 -5.16 0.79
CA PRO A 129 -26.29 -5.45 2.19
C PRO A 129 -25.16 -6.31 2.78
N SER A 130 -24.99 -6.23 4.10
CA SER A 130 -24.13 -7.16 4.82
C SER A 130 -24.61 -8.59 4.67
N PRO A 131 -23.73 -9.57 4.36
CA PRO A 131 -24.12 -10.96 4.33
C PRO A 131 -24.63 -11.40 5.71
N GLY A 132 -25.78 -12.09 5.74
CA GLY A 132 -26.42 -12.48 7.01
C GLY A 132 -26.94 -11.30 7.84
N ARG A 133 -27.32 -10.20 7.18
CA ARG A 133 -27.92 -9.01 7.83
C ARG A 133 -29.08 -9.41 8.76
N LYS A 134 -29.10 -8.84 9.96
CA LYS A 134 -30.14 -9.05 10.98
C LYS A 134 -30.94 -7.77 11.25
N PRO A 135 -32.24 -7.86 11.59
CA PRO A 135 -33.05 -6.72 11.98
C PRO A 135 -32.66 -6.19 13.37
N GLY A 136 -33.07 -4.96 13.67
CA GLY A 136 -32.80 -4.28 14.95
C GLY A 136 -31.41 -3.66 15.04
N MET A 137 -30.99 -3.33 16.25
CA MET A 137 -29.73 -2.63 16.53
C MET A 137 -28.88 -3.32 17.60
N VAL A 138 -27.56 -3.07 17.58
CA VAL A 138 -26.58 -3.47 18.60
C VAL A 138 -25.96 -2.24 19.24
N LEU A 139 -25.80 -2.26 20.56
CA LEU A 139 -24.95 -1.32 21.30
C LEU A 139 -23.65 -2.03 21.67
N SER A 140 -22.50 -1.52 21.21
CA SER A 140 -21.21 -2.17 21.46
C SER A 140 -20.03 -1.22 21.57
N SER A 141 -19.13 -1.49 22.52
CA SER A 141 -17.84 -0.79 22.63
C SER A 141 -16.71 -1.49 21.87
N GLU A 142 -16.98 -2.66 21.29
CA GLU A 142 -16.04 -3.46 20.52
C GLU A 142 -16.06 -3.10 19.02
N ASN A 143 -15.10 -3.66 18.28
CA ASN A 143 -15.14 -3.56 16.83
C ASN A 143 -16.24 -4.45 16.25
N CYS A 144 -17.27 -3.83 15.67
CA CYS A 144 -18.45 -4.51 15.12
C CYS A 144 -18.24 -5.09 13.70
N ASN A 145 -17.10 -4.84 13.06
CA ASN A 145 -16.85 -5.33 11.70
C ASN A 145 -16.67 -6.84 11.67
N GLN A 146 -17.41 -7.49 10.77
CA GLN A 146 -17.26 -8.91 10.45
C GLN A 146 -16.62 -9.13 9.07
N TYR A 147 -16.00 -10.30 8.83
CA TYR A 147 -15.16 -10.57 7.64
C TYR A 147 -15.61 -11.77 6.80
N TRP A 148 -16.23 -11.56 5.63
CA TRP A 148 -16.50 -12.65 4.67
C TRP A 148 -15.38 -12.69 3.63
N TYR A 149 -14.63 -13.79 3.60
CA TYR A 149 -13.44 -13.93 2.77
C TYR A 149 -13.79 -14.36 1.35
N TYR A 150 -13.24 -13.67 0.35
CA TYR A 150 -13.37 -14.03 -1.05
C TYR A 150 -12.00 -14.35 -1.65
N ASN A 151 -11.93 -15.40 -2.46
CA ASN A 151 -10.66 -15.88 -3.01
C ASN A 151 -10.26 -15.22 -4.34
N SER A 152 -11.05 -14.28 -4.86
CA SER A 152 -10.78 -13.51 -6.08
C SER A 152 -11.73 -12.30 -6.19
N PRO A 153 -11.34 -11.22 -6.90
CA PRO A 153 -12.22 -10.08 -7.17
C PRO A 153 -13.52 -10.50 -7.85
N ASP A 154 -13.48 -11.45 -8.81
CA ASP A 154 -14.69 -11.96 -9.46
C ASP A 154 -15.70 -12.56 -8.48
N LYS A 155 -15.23 -13.26 -7.45
CA LYS A 155 -16.11 -13.80 -6.41
C LYS A 155 -16.61 -12.69 -5.49
N ALA A 156 -15.76 -11.71 -5.15
CA ALA A 156 -16.18 -10.59 -4.33
C ALA A 156 -17.21 -9.70 -5.04
N PHE A 157 -17.10 -9.50 -6.36
CA PHE A 157 -17.94 -8.56 -7.11
C PHE A 157 -19.14 -9.19 -7.83
N LYS A 158 -19.15 -10.51 -8.09
CA LYS A 158 -20.28 -11.18 -8.77
C LYS A 158 -21.24 -11.86 -7.82
N TYR A 159 -20.81 -12.16 -6.61
CA TYR A 159 -21.60 -12.96 -5.66
C TYR A 159 -22.60 -12.14 -4.84
N PRO A 160 -22.29 -10.89 -4.44
CA PRO A 160 -23.24 -10.09 -3.68
C PRO A 160 -24.36 -9.52 -4.56
N GLN A 161 -25.58 -9.47 -4.01
CA GLN A 161 -26.69 -8.77 -4.62
C GLN A 161 -26.52 -7.27 -4.38
N TYR A 162 -26.47 -6.48 -5.44
CA TYR A 162 -26.49 -5.03 -5.33
C TYR A 162 -27.92 -4.54 -5.14
N GLU A 163 -28.10 -3.59 -4.23
CA GLU A 163 -29.39 -2.95 -3.97
C GLU A 163 -29.37 -1.51 -4.49
N ASP A 164 -30.49 -1.10 -5.09
CA ASP A 164 -30.73 0.27 -5.51
C ASP A 164 -31.17 1.10 -4.30
N ILE A 165 -30.21 1.76 -3.65
CA ILE A 165 -30.41 2.49 -2.40
C ILE A 165 -29.72 3.83 -2.47
N ASP A 166 -30.37 4.86 -1.93
CA ASP A 166 -29.78 6.17 -1.74
C ASP A 166 -28.60 6.10 -0.77
N PHE A 167 -27.39 6.28 -1.30
CA PHE A 167 -26.15 6.24 -0.53
C PHE A 167 -26.13 7.23 0.64
N LEU A 168 -26.68 8.43 0.45
CA LEU A 168 -26.71 9.45 1.50
C LEU A 168 -27.71 9.08 2.59
N SER A 169 -28.86 8.49 2.23
CA SER A 169 -29.87 8.04 3.20
C SER A 169 -29.29 7.05 4.22
N LEU A 170 -28.36 6.18 3.80
CA LEU A 170 -27.69 5.23 4.67
C LEU A 170 -26.91 5.94 5.78
N HIS A 171 -26.16 6.99 5.45
CA HIS A 171 -25.45 7.78 6.45
C HIS A 171 -26.41 8.64 7.29
N GLU A 172 -27.38 9.28 6.67
CA GLU A 172 -28.35 10.19 7.31
C GLU A 172 -29.24 9.48 8.33
N SER A 173 -29.49 8.18 8.16
CA SER A 173 -30.26 7.35 9.09
C SER A 173 -29.74 7.38 10.53
N LEU A 174 -28.45 7.66 10.74
CA LEU A 174 -27.85 7.75 12.06
C LEU A 174 -27.18 9.10 12.32
N LEU A 175 -26.67 9.76 11.29
CA LEU A 175 -25.75 10.88 11.44
C LEU A 175 -26.44 12.13 12.00
N GLY A 176 -25.95 12.58 13.15
CA GLY A 176 -26.47 13.74 13.87
C GLY A 176 -27.68 13.45 14.74
N THR A 177 -28.09 12.19 14.86
CA THR A 177 -29.21 11.75 15.70
C THR A 177 -28.72 11.38 17.10
N HIS A 178 -29.58 11.60 18.11
CA HIS A 178 -29.32 11.13 19.46
C HIS A 178 -29.52 9.59 19.52
N PRO A 179 -28.61 8.82 20.13
CA PRO A 179 -28.73 7.36 20.20
C PRO A 179 -30.03 6.86 20.83
N GLY A 180 -30.60 7.57 21.81
CA GLY A 180 -31.89 7.24 22.42
C GLY A 180 -33.04 7.19 21.42
N THR A 181 -33.13 8.15 20.50
CA THR A 181 -34.14 8.14 19.41
C THR A 181 -33.95 6.91 18.52
N LEU A 182 -32.69 6.59 18.18
CA LEU A 182 -32.36 5.40 17.40
C LEU A 182 -32.67 4.10 18.16
N ILE A 183 -32.69 4.10 19.48
CA ILE A 183 -33.07 2.92 20.30
C ILE A 183 -34.59 2.73 20.25
N GLU A 184 -35.37 3.82 20.39
CA GLU A 184 -36.82 3.80 20.39
C GLU A 184 -37.42 3.37 19.03
N GLU A 185 -36.78 3.76 17.93
CA GLU A 185 -37.21 3.39 16.57
C GLU A 185 -36.94 1.92 16.21
N GLN A 186 -36.20 1.18 17.04
CA GLN A 186 -35.75 -0.17 16.71
C GLN A 186 -36.61 -1.24 17.38
N PRO A 187 -37.07 -2.26 16.64
CA PRO A 187 -37.92 -3.31 17.20
C PRO A 187 -37.20 -4.18 18.22
N LYS A 188 -35.85 -4.19 18.18
CA LYS A 188 -35.00 -4.97 19.07
C LYS A 188 -33.63 -4.31 19.21
N VAL A 189 -33.15 -4.21 20.44
CA VAL A 189 -31.80 -3.72 20.75
C VAL A 189 -31.02 -4.79 21.51
N ASN A 190 -29.87 -5.18 20.98
CA ASN A 190 -28.95 -6.13 21.58
C ASN A 190 -27.78 -5.37 22.25
N ILE A 191 -27.32 -5.87 23.39
CA ILE A 191 -26.15 -5.34 24.09
C ILE A 191 -24.97 -6.30 23.88
N ASP A 192 -23.85 -5.81 23.36
CA ASP A 192 -22.63 -6.60 23.14
C ASP A 192 -21.40 -5.88 23.69
N ARG A 193 -20.85 -6.40 24.79
CA ARG A 193 -19.62 -5.90 25.45
C ARG A 193 -19.57 -4.38 25.54
N LEU A 194 -20.53 -3.86 26.29
CA LEU A 194 -20.72 -2.44 26.46
C LEU A 194 -19.87 -1.93 27.64
N GLU A 195 -19.06 -0.90 27.40
CA GLU A 195 -18.25 -0.26 28.43
C GLU A 195 -19.00 0.90 29.11
N GLY A 196 -18.66 1.21 30.36
CA GLY A 196 -19.32 2.26 31.16
C GLY A 196 -19.37 3.62 30.45
N ARG A 197 -18.36 3.95 29.64
CA ARG A 197 -18.36 5.17 28.84
C ARG A 197 -19.53 5.23 27.85
N LEU A 198 -19.84 4.14 27.15
CA LEU A 198 -20.94 4.15 26.20
C LEU A 198 -22.27 4.33 26.98
N LEU A 199 -22.43 3.72 28.17
CA LEU A 199 -23.59 3.99 29.03
C LEU A 199 -23.71 5.48 29.39
N GLU A 200 -22.61 6.10 29.82
CA GLU A 200 -22.59 7.52 30.16
C GLU A 200 -22.99 8.39 28.96
N ALA A 201 -22.46 8.08 27.77
CA ALA A 201 -22.80 8.80 26.55
C ALA A 201 -24.28 8.64 26.18
N LEU A 202 -24.85 7.43 26.31
CA LEU A 202 -26.27 7.17 26.01
C LEU A 202 -27.23 7.94 26.94
N ASN A 203 -26.79 8.25 28.16
CA ASN A 203 -27.59 8.97 29.15
C ASN A 203 -27.47 10.50 29.04
N ASP A 204 -26.49 11.01 28.28
CA ASP A 204 -26.27 12.44 28.08
C ASP A 204 -27.08 12.97 26.89
N ARG A 205 -28.00 13.91 27.16
CA ARG A 205 -28.93 14.50 26.17
C ARG A 205 -28.22 15.24 25.03
N GLU A 206 -26.97 15.65 25.23
CA GLU A 206 -26.17 16.31 24.19
C GLU A 206 -25.46 15.32 23.26
N THR A 207 -25.45 14.02 23.59
CA THR A 207 -24.78 13.01 22.78
C THR A 207 -25.36 12.93 21.39
N ARG A 208 -24.49 12.84 20.38
CA ARG A 208 -24.88 12.62 18.99
C ARG A 208 -24.05 11.52 18.35
N THR A 209 -24.63 10.84 17.37
CA THR A 209 -23.87 10.02 16.42
C THR A 209 -23.18 10.93 15.42
N VAL A 210 -21.91 11.23 15.66
CA VAL A 210 -21.18 12.27 14.90
C VAL A 210 -20.41 11.71 13.70
N VAL A 211 -20.21 10.39 13.67
CA VAL A 211 -19.59 9.70 12.54
C VAL A 211 -20.38 8.44 12.20
N THR A 212 -20.54 8.16 10.91
CA THR A 212 -21.16 6.94 10.41
C THR A 212 -20.28 6.22 9.40
N TYR A 213 -20.31 4.89 9.41
CA TYR A 213 -19.52 4.02 8.53
C TYR A 213 -20.42 3.02 7.81
N LEU A 214 -20.14 2.79 6.52
CA LEU A 214 -20.52 1.56 5.83
C LEU A 214 -19.30 0.64 5.76
N GLY A 215 -19.58 -0.62 5.48
CA GLY A 215 -18.58 -1.61 5.15
C GLY A 215 -17.88 -1.36 3.82
N GLY A 216 -16.92 -2.23 3.51
CA GLY A 216 -16.25 -2.32 2.22
C GLY A 216 -16.31 -3.73 1.66
N LEU A 217 -16.61 -3.84 0.37
CA LEU A 217 -16.55 -5.08 -0.40
C LEU A 217 -15.44 -4.96 -1.46
N GLY A 218 -14.48 -5.89 -1.45
CA GLY A 218 -13.32 -5.84 -2.35
C GLY A 218 -12.02 -5.79 -1.56
N ASP A 219 -11.06 -4.93 -1.95
CA ASP A 219 -9.80 -4.79 -1.22
C ASP A 219 -10.06 -4.39 0.24
N SER A 220 -9.39 -5.02 1.19
CA SER A 220 -9.65 -4.78 2.61
C SER A 220 -9.09 -3.44 3.12
N GLY A 221 -8.22 -2.78 2.35
CA GLY A 221 -7.43 -1.64 2.80
C GLY A 221 -6.36 -2.00 3.86
N MET A 222 -6.30 -3.25 4.31
CA MET A 222 -5.37 -3.69 5.35
C MET A 222 -3.96 -3.85 4.79
N PHE A 223 -2.97 -3.29 5.50
CA PHE A 223 -1.56 -3.47 5.17
C PHE A 223 -1.02 -4.83 5.65
N ARG A 224 -1.43 -5.24 6.84
CA ARG A 224 -1.12 -6.54 7.47
C ARG A 224 -2.43 -7.22 7.86
N HIS A 225 -2.43 -8.54 7.91
CA HIS A 225 -3.64 -9.33 8.11
C HIS A 225 -3.64 -10.13 9.43
N TRP A 226 -2.57 -10.09 10.22
CA TRP A 226 -2.48 -10.85 11.48
C TRP A 226 -3.64 -10.57 12.44
N GLN A 227 -4.24 -9.38 12.40
CA GLN A 227 -5.41 -9.00 13.21
C GLN A 227 -6.61 -9.94 12.97
N ARG A 228 -6.70 -10.58 11.79
CA ARG A 228 -7.75 -11.56 11.48
C ARG A 228 -7.65 -12.80 12.34
N LEU A 229 -6.46 -13.19 12.76
CA LEU A 229 -6.28 -14.33 13.66
C LEU A 229 -6.93 -14.08 15.03
N CYS A 230 -7.11 -12.81 15.40
CA CYS A 230 -7.82 -12.37 16.58
C CYS A 230 -9.31 -12.08 16.37
N ALA A 231 -9.83 -12.28 15.16
CA ALA A 231 -11.27 -12.14 14.90
C ALA A 231 -12.05 -13.02 15.89
N GLN A 232 -13.29 -12.64 16.19
CA GLN A 232 -14.16 -13.36 17.12
C GLN A 232 -15.45 -13.81 16.41
N GLY A 233 -16.19 -14.70 17.07
CA GLY A 233 -17.49 -15.20 16.59
C GLY A 233 -17.45 -15.73 15.17
N ASP A 234 -18.44 -15.34 14.37
CA ASP A 234 -18.63 -15.84 13.00
C ASP A 234 -17.45 -15.52 12.09
N SER A 235 -16.76 -14.39 12.30
CA SER A 235 -15.59 -14.04 11.48
C SER A 235 -14.43 -15.00 11.72
N PHE A 236 -14.23 -15.41 12.98
CA PHE A 236 -13.24 -16.43 13.30
C PHE A 236 -13.63 -17.78 12.72
N ARG A 237 -14.90 -18.19 12.88
CA ARG A 237 -15.41 -19.45 12.33
C ARG A 237 -15.13 -19.55 10.83
N ARG A 238 -15.53 -18.54 10.04
CA ARG A 238 -15.29 -18.46 8.60
C ARG A 238 -13.81 -18.43 8.20
N LEU A 239 -12.94 -17.91 9.07
CA LEU A 239 -11.50 -17.91 8.80
C LEU A 239 -10.95 -19.34 8.82
N ILE A 240 -11.38 -20.15 9.79
CA ILE A 240 -10.84 -21.49 10.05
C ILE A 240 -11.71 -22.64 9.49
N GLU A 241 -12.88 -22.35 8.91
CA GLU A 241 -13.88 -23.33 8.49
C GLU A 241 -13.33 -24.44 7.59
N GLU A 242 -12.56 -24.08 6.57
CA GLU A 242 -11.96 -25.05 5.64
C GLU A 242 -10.42 -24.96 5.67
N ALA A 243 -9.76 -26.09 5.98
CA ALA A 243 -8.31 -26.17 6.00
C ALA A 243 -7.66 -25.78 4.66
N SER A 244 -8.28 -26.17 3.55
CA SER A 244 -7.83 -25.85 2.18
C SER A 244 -7.98 -24.36 1.83
N ALA A 245 -8.93 -23.65 2.46
CA ALA A 245 -9.19 -22.23 2.23
C ALA A 245 -8.44 -21.31 3.20
N TYR A 246 -8.09 -21.78 4.40
CA TYR A 246 -7.50 -20.98 5.49
C TYR A 246 -6.34 -20.08 5.06
N GLN A 247 -5.34 -20.63 4.37
CA GLN A 247 -4.18 -19.84 3.91
C GLN A 247 -4.57 -18.74 2.91
N ASN A 248 -5.58 -18.98 2.08
CA ASN A 248 -6.11 -17.97 1.18
C ASN A 248 -6.89 -16.89 1.96
N ASN A 249 -7.69 -17.27 2.97
CA ASN A 249 -8.43 -16.34 3.83
C ASN A 249 -7.50 -15.42 4.62
N VAL A 250 -6.36 -15.92 5.09
CA VAL A 250 -5.32 -15.11 5.74
C VAL A 250 -4.66 -14.14 4.75
N ARG A 251 -4.43 -14.56 3.51
CA ARG A 251 -3.67 -13.78 2.51
C ARG A 251 -4.51 -12.83 1.65
N THR A 252 -5.81 -13.08 1.53
CA THR A 252 -6.67 -12.35 0.60
C THR A 252 -6.85 -10.90 1.02
N ARG A 253 -6.83 -10.00 0.05
CA ARG A 253 -7.33 -8.65 0.22
C ARG A 253 -8.82 -8.58 -0.07
N GLN A 254 -9.36 -9.54 -0.80
CA GLN A 254 -10.74 -9.55 -1.28
C GLN A 254 -11.68 -10.09 -0.21
N LEU A 255 -12.46 -9.21 0.42
CA LEU A 255 -13.41 -9.58 1.46
C LEU A 255 -14.58 -8.59 1.53
N PHE A 256 -15.66 -9.00 2.17
CA PHE A 256 -16.63 -8.07 2.76
C PHE A 256 -16.18 -7.77 4.19
N ARG A 257 -16.11 -6.49 4.55
CA ARG A 257 -15.95 -6.02 5.93
C ARG A 257 -17.05 -5.04 6.28
N GLY A 258 -17.89 -5.36 7.25
CA GLY A 258 -18.93 -4.46 7.76
C GLY A 258 -19.71 -5.11 8.91
N PRO A 259 -20.60 -4.38 9.59
CA PRO A 259 -21.41 -4.96 10.66
C PRO A 259 -22.55 -5.81 10.08
N ALA A 260 -22.97 -6.87 10.77
CA ALA A 260 -24.13 -7.68 10.34
C ALA A 260 -25.49 -7.06 10.77
N GLN A 261 -25.47 -6.06 11.64
CA GLN A 261 -26.65 -5.42 12.19
C GLN A 261 -26.36 -3.93 12.33
N LEU A 262 -27.38 -3.08 12.40
CA LEU A 262 -27.18 -1.67 12.74
C LEU A 262 -26.46 -1.58 14.09
N THR A 263 -25.37 -0.82 14.20
CA THR A 263 -24.62 -0.72 15.46
C THR A 263 -24.39 0.73 15.85
N ILE A 264 -24.62 1.03 17.13
CA ILE A 264 -24.12 2.24 17.79
C ILE A 264 -22.98 1.83 18.72
N GLY A 265 -21.85 2.52 18.63
CA GLY A 265 -20.69 2.21 19.45
C GLY A 265 -19.76 3.37 19.75
N ASP A 266 -18.77 3.11 20.59
CA ASP A 266 -17.75 4.08 21.00
C ASP A 266 -16.30 3.54 20.83
N GLY A 267 -16.12 2.50 20.02
CA GLY A 267 -14.82 1.93 19.68
C GLY A 267 -13.95 2.86 18.81
N PRO A 268 -12.60 2.76 18.86
CA PRO A 268 -11.69 3.66 18.14
C PRO A 268 -11.55 3.33 16.64
N PHE A 269 -12.28 2.33 16.15
CA PHE A 269 -12.22 1.94 14.75
C PHE A 269 -12.62 3.12 13.86
N CYS A 270 -11.80 3.38 12.85
CA CYS A 270 -12.12 4.31 11.78
C CYS A 270 -11.41 3.82 10.52
N MET A 271 -12.18 3.65 9.45
CA MET A 271 -11.64 3.54 8.10
C MET A 271 -12.35 4.54 7.23
N ALA A 272 -11.62 5.57 6.79
CA ALA A 272 -12.22 6.75 6.18
C ALA A 272 -12.57 6.58 4.69
N MET A 273 -12.48 5.35 4.17
CA MET A 273 -12.80 4.98 2.78
C MET A 273 -14.25 5.31 2.39
N ASN A 274 -15.17 5.23 3.35
CA ASN A 274 -16.46 5.91 3.32
C ASN A 274 -16.82 6.30 4.74
N ILE A 275 -17.07 7.57 4.97
CA ILE A 275 -17.29 8.09 6.32
C ILE A 275 -18.23 9.29 6.26
N GLY A 276 -19.39 9.15 6.91
CA GLY A 276 -20.29 10.26 7.17
C GLY A 276 -19.83 11.02 8.41
N MET A 277 -19.85 12.35 8.36
CA MET A 277 -19.35 13.22 9.41
C MET A 277 -20.33 14.37 9.67
N ASP A 278 -20.73 14.54 10.93
CA ASP A 278 -21.52 15.66 11.38
C ASP A 278 -20.61 16.77 11.89
N THR A 279 -20.12 17.60 10.96
CA THR A 279 -19.21 18.70 11.29
C THR A 279 -19.94 19.94 11.80
N ARG A 280 -21.25 19.87 12.09
CA ARG A 280 -21.97 20.89 12.88
C ARG A 280 -21.44 20.96 14.30
N GLN A 281 -20.84 19.88 14.78
CA GLN A 281 -20.06 19.82 16.00
C GLN A 281 -18.57 19.72 15.67
N LEU A 282 -17.74 20.09 16.64
CA LEU A 282 -16.30 19.87 16.55
C LEU A 282 -16.01 18.38 16.41
N LEU A 283 -15.14 18.03 15.46
CA LEU A 283 -14.52 16.70 15.30
C LEU A 283 -13.00 16.85 15.39
N PRO A 284 -12.21 15.82 15.74
CA PRO A 284 -10.75 15.95 15.77
C PRO A 284 -10.16 16.12 14.37
N PRO A 285 -8.94 16.65 14.24
CA PRO A 285 -8.23 16.62 12.97
C PRO A 285 -7.72 15.20 12.69
N PHE A 286 -7.57 14.88 11.42
CA PHE A 286 -6.72 13.80 10.98
C PHE A 286 -5.24 14.19 11.13
N MET A 287 -4.37 13.21 11.43
CA MET A 287 -2.92 13.43 11.36
C MET A 287 -2.55 13.79 9.90
N PRO A 288 -2.02 14.99 9.61
CA PRO A 288 -1.92 15.47 8.23
C PRO A 288 -1.05 14.60 7.30
N VAL A 289 -0.07 13.90 7.87
CA VAL A 289 0.94 13.12 7.13
C VAL A 289 0.91 11.63 7.45
N GLN A 290 1.46 10.86 6.51
CA GLN A 290 1.65 9.40 6.57
C GLN A 290 0.34 8.58 6.55
N ARG A 291 0.46 7.27 6.35
CA ARG A 291 -0.68 6.34 6.32
C ARG A 291 -1.30 6.18 7.71
N ARG A 292 -2.52 5.63 7.79
CA ARG A 292 -3.23 5.34 9.05
C ARG A 292 -3.61 6.59 9.88
N GLN A 293 -3.77 7.72 9.19
CA GLN A 293 -4.27 8.97 9.76
C GLN A 293 -5.72 8.88 10.27
N ASP A 294 -6.52 7.98 9.68
CA ASP A 294 -7.89 7.64 10.10
C ASP A 294 -7.92 6.89 11.43
N GLY A 295 -6.96 5.99 11.67
CA GLY A 295 -6.77 5.35 12.98
C GLY A 295 -6.50 6.36 14.10
N VAL A 296 -5.65 7.37 13.84
CA VAL A 296 -5.41 8.48 14.78
C VAL A 296 -6.69 9.28 15.03
N PHE A 297 -7.45 9.61 13.98
CA PHE A 297 -8.73 10.31 14.11
C PHE A 297 -9.75 9.53 14.95
N GLY A 298 -9.91 8.23 14.68
CA GLY A 298 -10.81 7.36 15.45
C GLY A 298 -10.40 7.21 16.91
N LEU A 299 -9.10 7.16 17.17
CA LEU A 299 -8.57 7.16 18.53
C LEU A 299 -8.80 8.50 19.24
N LEU A 300 -8.62 9.64 18.57
CA LEU A 300 -8.91 10.96 19.16
C LEU A 300 -10.39 11.14 19.47
N LEU A 301 -11.30 10.68 18.61
CA LEU A 301 -12.74 10.60 18.93
C LEU A 301 -12.97 9.80 20.20
N ARG A 302 -12.30 8.65 20.32
CA ARG A 302 -12.36 7.85 21.55
C ARG A 302 -11.76 8.61 22.74
N LEU A 303 -10.60 9.24 22.65
CA LEU A 303 -9.98 9.80 23.85
C LEU A 303 -10.64 11.12 24.29
N CYS A 304 -10.94 12.01 23.33
CA CYS A 304 -11.26 13.41 23.60
C CYS A 304 -12.75 13.76 23.51
N PHE A 305 -13.60 12.96 22.86
CA PHE A 305 -15.00 13.32 22.57
C PHE A 305 -15.97 12.41 23.35
N LYS A 306 -16.36 12.83 24.55
CA LYS A 306 -17.16 12.01 25.48
C LYS A 306 -18.64 11.91 25.08
N ARG A 307 -19.22 12.99 24.55
CA ARG A 307 -20.61 13.11 24.07
C ARG A 307 -20.82 12.63 22.63
N THR A 308 -20.07 11.63 22.19
CA THR A 308 -20.10 11.20 20.79
C THR A 308 -20.17 9.69 20.63
N CYS A 309 -21.07 9.28 19.74
CA CYS A 309 -21.24 7.89 19.31
C CYS A 309 -20.88 7.75 17.82
N ARG A 310 -20.67 6.50 17.40
CA ARG A 310 -20.39 6.10 16.02
C ARG A 310 -21.49 5.18 15.55
N GLY A 311 -22.00 5.44 14.37
CA GLY A 311 -22.99 4.61 13.70
C GLY A 311 -22.35 3.68 12.69
N TYR A 312 -22.78 2.43 12.64
CA TYR A 312 -22.34 1.48 11.64
C TYR A 312 -23.55 0.89 10.96
N VAL A 313 -23.59 1.04 9.64
CA VAL A 313 -24.71 0.66 8.80
C VAL A 313 -24.41 -0.70 8.18
N PRO A 314 -25.34 -1.68 8.18
CA PRO A 314 -25.10 -3.05 7.69
C PRO A 314 -25.20 -3.14 6.16
N TYR A 315 -24.44 -2.26 5.51
CA TYR A 315 -24.27 -2.13 4.07
C TYR A 315 -22.80 -1.89 3.79
N ALA A 316 -22.35 -2.21 2.58
CA ALA A 316 -21.01 -1.87 2.11
C ALA A 316 -21.05 -1.30 0.70
N ILE A 317 -20.04 -0.50 0.39
CA ILE A 317 -19.73 -0.07 -0.98
C ILE A 317 -18.56 -0.88 -1.54
N LEU A 318 -18.39 -0.85 -2.87
CA LEU A 318 -17.23 -1.45 -3.50
C LEU A 318 -15.96 -0.62 -3.28
N HIS A 319 -14.87 -1.33 -3.01
CA HIS A 319 -13.52 -0.79 -2.96
C HIS A 319 -12.61 -1.62 -3.87
N ASP A 320 -12.21 -1.00 -4.97
CA ASP A 320 -11.57 -1.67 -6.10
C ASP A 320 -10.34 -0.90 -6.60
N PRO A 321 -9.22 -0.89 -5.86
CA PRO A 321 -7.96 -0.33 -6.34
C PRO A 321 -7.30 -1.30 -7.35
N PRO A 322 -7.41 -1.08 -8.68
CA PRO A 322 -7.16 -2.13 -9.68
C PRO A 322 -5.69 -2.57 -9.75
N THR A 323 -4.78 -1.73 -9.30
CA THR A 323 -3.33 -1.97 -9.32
C THR A 323 -2.84 -2.84 -8.15
N ARG A 324 -3.71 -3.14 -7.17
CA ARG A 324 -3.32 -3.97 -6.02
C ARG A 324 -3.60 -5.44 -6.29
N SER A 325 -2.60 -6.29 -6.01
CA SER A 325 -2.78 -7.74 -6.02
C SER A 325 -3.94 -8.14 -5.10
N ALA A 326 -4.75 -9.11 -5.52
CA ALA A 326 -5.84 -9.66 -4.71
C ALA A 326 -5.34 -10.41 -3.46
N ARG A 327 -4.05 -10.74 -3.37
CA ARG A 327 -3.44 -11.46 -2.25
C ARG A 327 -2.05 -10.93 -1.92
N ILE A 328 -1.64 -11.09 -0.68
CA ILE A 328 -0.27 -10.81 -0.23
C ILE A 328 0.45 -12.11 0.19
N GLY A 329 1.78 -12.05 0.28
CA GLY A 329 2.58 -13.16 0.81
C GLY A 329 2.24 -13.43 2.29
N LEU A 330 2.26 -14.69 2.71
CA LEU A 330 1.91 -15.07 4.08
C LEU A 330 2.82 -14.39 5.12
N SER A 331 4.12 -14.33 4.85
CA SER A 331 5.08 -13.65 5.73
C SER A 331 4.76 -12.16 5.90
N HIS A 332 4.32 -11.48 4.83
CA HIS A 332 3.87 -10.09 4.92
C HIS A 332 2.54 -9.99 5.68
N ALA A 333 1.57 -10.88 5.39
CA ALA A 333 0.27 -10.93 6.07
C ALA A 333 0.41 -11.06 7.60
N LEU A 334 1.35 -11.91 8.04
CA LEU A 334 1.62 -12.18 9.45
C LEU A 334 2.74 -11.31 10.05
N SER A 335 3.29 -10.36 9.30
CA SER A 335 4.35 -9.46 9.80
C SER A 335 3.79 -8.50 10.85
N THR A 336 4.56 -8.21 11.90
CA THR A 336 4.16 -7.33 13.03
C THR A 336 4.91 -6.01 13.06
N GLY A 337 6.03 -5.91 12.34
CA GLY A 337 6.90 -4.75 12.26
C GLY A 337 7.59 -4.64 10.87
N PRO A 338 8.32 -3.55 10.61
CA PRO A 338 8.59 -2.43 11.53
C PRO A 338 7.34 -1.56 11.77
N LEU A 339 7.39 -0.70 12.81
CA LEU A 339 6.32 0.24 13.16
C LEU A 339 6.44 1.51 12.30
N ARG A 340 5.29 2.07 11.91
CA ARG A 340 5.21 3.32 11.14
C ARG A 340 4.84 4.49 12.05
N THR A 341 4.95 5.70 11.50
CA THR A 341 4.71 6.99 12.18
C THR A 341 3.42 6.98 12.99
N ASN A 342 2.30 6.65 12.34
CA ASN A 342 0.99 6.68 13.00
C ASN A 342 0.71 5.42 13.84
N ASP A 343 1.43 4.31 13.62
CA ASP A 343 1.39 3.16 14.54
C ASP A 343 2.00 3.55 15.91
N ILE A 344 3.08 4.34 15.89
CA ILE A 344 3.76 4.83 17.10
C ILE A 344 2.98 5.98 17.74
N LEU A 345 2.43 6.92 16.96
CA LEU A 345 1.60 8.01 17.48
C LEU A 345 0.35 7.47 18.19
N GLU A 346 -0.35 6.48 17.63
CA GLU A 346 -1.46 5.83 18.33
C GLU A 346 -1.02 5.21 19.66
N ALA A 347 0.17 4.58 19.70
CA ALA A 347 0.74 4.04 20.94
C ALA A 347 1.00 5.14 21.98
N VAL A 348 1.54 6.28 21.54
CA VAL A 348 1.79 7.47 22.38
C VAL A 348 0.48 8.00 22.96
N LEU A 349 -0.54 8.20 22.12
CA LEU A 349 -1.86 8.66 22.54
C LEU A 349 -2.51 7.68 23.52
N TYR A 350 -2.41 6.37 23.29
CA TYR A 350 -2.96 5.35 24.19
C TYR A 350 -2.19 5.26 25.52
N SER A 351 -0.88 5.58 25.51
CA SER A 351 -0.05 5.58 26.74
C SER A 351 -0.37 6.74 27.68
N HIS A 352 -1.14 7.72 27.20
CA HIS A 352 -1.57 8.90 27.93
C HIS A 352 -2.64 8.56 28.99
N ASN A 353 -2.25 7.81 30.01
CA ASN A 353 -3.16 7.21 31.01
C ASN A 353 -3.38 8.12 32.24
N ARG A 354 -3.16 9.44 32.12
CA ARG A 354 -2.93 10.31 33.29
C ARG A 354 -3.72 11.62 33.37
N TRP A 355 -4.72 11.88 32.52
CA TRP A 355 -5.54 13.09 32.68
C TRP A 355 -7.04 12.80 32.74
N PRO A 356 -7.78 13.35 33.72
CA PRO A 356 -9.24 13.36 33.69
C PRO A 356 -9.71 14.17 32.49
N MET A 357 -10.12 13.47 31.43
CA MET A 357 -10.82 14.07 30.31
C MET A 357 -12.24 14.41 30.77
N ASN A 358 -12.67 15.65 30.57
CA ASN A 358 -14.02 16.09 30.94
C ASN A 358 -14.96 16.04 29.73
N GLN A 359 -16.17 16.57 29.86
CA GLN A 359 -17.16 16.58 28.77
C GLN A 359 -16.83 17.58 27.65
N ASN A 360 -15.87 18.49 27.84
CA ASN A 360 -15.50 19.52 26.87
C ASN A 360 -14.41 19.00 25.91
N SER A 361 -14.81 18.68 24.67
CA SER A 361 -13.91 18.17 23.64
C SER A 361 -12.75 19.11 23.29
N SER A 362 -12.98 20.43 23.28
CA SER A 362 -11.94 21.43 23.00
C SER A 362 -10.87 21.45 24.08
N TYR A 363 -11.26 21.32 25.36
CA TYR A 363 -10.33 21.18 26.48
C TYR A 363 -9.51 19.89 26.35
N ASN A 364 -10.19 18.76 26.07
CA ASN A 364 -9.52 17.46 25.94
C ASN A 364 -8.51 17.43 24.79
N LEU A 365 -8.80 18.09 23.65
CA LEU A 365 -7.85 18.25 22.55
C LEU A 365 -6.63 19.07 22.97
N ARG A 366 -6.81 20.18 23.69
CA ARG A 366 -5.71 21.01 24.20
C ARG A 366 -4.78 20.22 25.11
N ILE A 367 -5.33 19.53 26.13
CA ILE A 367 -4.53 18.71 27.05
C ILE A 367 -3.77 17.59 26.31
N THR A 368 -4.42 16.95 25.33
CA THR A 368 -3.75 15.94 24.49
C THR A 368 -2.62 16.57 23.67
N GLY A 369 -2.84 17.77 23.14
CA GLY A 369 -1.83 18.51 22.39
C GLY A 369 -0.65 18.98 23.24
N ASP A 370 -0.89 19.46 24.46
CA ASP A 370 0.13 19.84 25.44
C ASP A 370 1.01 18.65 25.78
N TYR A 371 0.43 17.48 26.00
CA TYR A 371 1.19 16.25 26.22
C TYR A 371 2.12 15.90 25.05
N LEU A 372 1.63 15.98 23.81
CA LEU A 372 2.47 15.73 22.63
C LEU A 372 3.57 16.79 22.51
N LEU A 373 3.27 18.04 22.83
CA LEU A 373 4.23 19.14 22.80
C LEU A 373 5.35 18.94 23.83
N ASP A 374 5.00 18.58 25.07
CA ASP A 374 5.96 18.27 26.13
C ASP A 374 6.84 17.07 25.76
N LEU A 375 6.23 16.02 25.19
CA LEU A 375 6.98 14.87 24.69
C LEU A 375 7.96 15.30 23.59
N SER A 376 7.53 16.15 22.66
CA SER A 376 8.37 16.65 21.57
C SER A 376 9.52 17.56 22.03
N ARG A 377 9.42 18.17 23.22
CA ARG A 377 10.45 19.06 23.80
C ARG A 377 11.53 18.31 24.58
N LEU A 378 11.37 17.01 24.81
CA LEU A 378 12.39 16.21 25.50
C LEU A 378 13.72 16.21 24.72
N PRO A 379 14.88 16.14 25.40
CA PRO A 379 16.15 15.89 24.71
C PRO A 379 16.07 14.62 23.85
N PRO A 380 16.67 14.56 22.64
CA PRO A 380 16.49 13.46 21.68
C PRO A 380 16.71 12.05 22.27
N LYS A 381 17.70 11.89 23.15
CA LYS A 381 17.97 10.63 23.87
C LYS A 381 16.81 10.23 24.78
N ARG A 382 16.23 11.18 25.53
CA ARG A 382 15.06 10.94 26.39
C ARG A 382 13.81 10.67 25.55
N PHE A 383 13.59 11.42 24.48
CA PHE A 383 12.49 11.20 23.54
C PHE A 383 12.52 9.78 22.96
N LYS A 384 13.67 9.34 22.41
CA LYS A 384 13.88 7.97 21.92
C LYS A 384 13.60 6.93 23.01
N GLY A 385 14.10 7.14 24.23
CA GLY A 385 13.87 6.25 25.36
C GLY A 385 12.38 6.10 25.72
N GLN A 386 11.62 7.20 25.71
CA GLN A 386 10.18 7.18 25.96
C GLN A 386 9.41 6.44 24.86
N LEU A 387 9.71 6.74 23.59
CA LEU A 387 9.08 6.04 22.46
C LEU A 387 9.34 4.54 22.50
N ARG A 388 10.58 4.12 22.81
CA ARG A 388 10.93 2.71 22.99
C ARG A 388 10.07 2.07 24.09
N LYS A 389 9.98 2.71 25.26
CA LYS A 389 9.17 2.21 26.39
C LYS A 389 7.70 2.05 26.00
N ILE A 390 7.10 3.05 25.37
CA ILE A 390 5.70 3.05 24.92
C ILE A 390 5.46 1.92 23.91
N CYS A 391 6.33 1.79 22.92
CA CYS A 391 6.21 0.74 21.90
C CYS A 391 6.36 -0.66 22.48
N LEU A 392 7.29 -0.87 23.43
CA LEU A 392 7.43 -2.16 24.13
C LEU A 392 6.16 -2.52 24.92
N GLN A 393 5.53 -1.54 25.57
CA GLN A 393 4.25 -1.75 26.26
C GLN A 393 3.12 -2.12 25.29
N LEU A 394 3.04 -1.45 24.14
CA LEU A 394 2.09 -1.79 23.08
C LEU A 394 2.30 -3.24 22.60
N ILE A 395 3.55 -3.61 22.27
CA ILE A 395 3.86 -4.95 21.76
C ILE A 395 3.55 -6.02 22.83
N ARG A 396 3.89 -5.77 24.10
CA ARG A 396 3.55 -6.68 25.20
C ARG A 396 2.04 -6.89 25.33
N ARG A 397 1.24 -5.83 25.19
CA ARG A 397 -0.23 -5.96 25.18
C ARG A 397 -0.72 -6.84 24.03
N GLN A 398 -0.13 -6.72 22.85
CA GLN A 398 -0.47 -7.56 21.70
C GLN A 398 -0.08 -9.03 21.91
N ILE A 399 1.10 -9.29 22.45
CA ILE A 399 1.54 -10.65 22.81
C ILE A 399 0.55 -11.28 23.79
N ASN A 400 0.28 -10.60 24.92
CA ASN A 400 -0.65 -11.10 25.93
C ASN A 400 -2.05 -11.36 25.35
N TYR A 401 -2.50 -10.51 24.43
CA TYR A 401 -3.80 -10.69 23.78
C TYR A 401 -3.83 -11.93 22.87
N PHE A 402 -2.78 -12.15 22.09
CA PHE A 402 -2.64 -13.37 21.28
C PHE A 402 -2.51 -14.64 22.13
N GLU A 403 -1.72 -14.59 23.20
CA GLU A 403 -1.58 -15.72 24.13
C GLU A 403 -2.93 -16.07 24.76
N ARG A 404 -3.73 -15.08 25.16
CA ARG A 404 -5.11 -15.30 25.62
C ARG A 404 -5.98 -15.90 24.52
N CYS A 405 -5.87 -15.44 23.28
CA CYS A 405 -6.61 -16.04 22.16
C CYS A 405 -6.23 -17.51 21.94
N ILE A 406 -4.94 -17.86 22.07
CA ILE A 406 -4.43 -19.23 21.91
C ILE A 406 -4.91 -20.11 23.08
N TYR A 407 -4.87 -19.59 24.31
CA TYR A 407 -5.23 -20.32 25.51
C TYR A 407 -6.74 -20.55 25.64
N ASN A 408 -7.56 -19.53 25.36
CA ASN A 408 -9.02 -19.59 25.58
C ASN A 408 -9.79 -20.36 24.50
N ARG A 409 -9.16 -20.70 23.37
CA ARG A 409 -9.83 -21.37 22.25
C ARG A 409 -9.57 -22.87 22.29
N ILE A 410 -10.60 -23.62 22.67
CA ILE A 410 -10.61 -25.09 22.68
C ILE A 410 -10.91 -25.58 21.25
N ASP A 411 -10.38 -26.75 20.87
CA ASP A 411 -10.67 -27.45 19.59
C ASP A 411 -10.42 -26.62 18.31
N VAL A 412 -9.40 -25.77 18.32
CA VAL A 412 -8.98 -25.02 17.14
C VAL A 412 -8.00 -25.80 16.26
N PRO A 413 -8.05 -25.62 14.92
CA PRO A 413 -7.15 -26.32 14.02
C PRO A 413 -5.67 -25.95 14.24
N GLN A 414 -4.79 -26.96 14.13
CA GLN A 414 -3.34 -26.79 14.32
C GLN A 414 -2.72 -25.74 13.37
N TYR A 415 -3.22 -25.60 12.15
CA TYR A 415 -2.74 -24.59 11.20
C TYR A 415 -2.97 -23.15 11.69
N TRP A 416 -4.08 -22.89 12.38
CA TRP A 416 -4.35 -21.58 12.96
C TRP A 416 -3.43 -21.34 14.16
N GLN A 417 -3.30 -22.34 15.04
CA GLN A 417 -2.47 -22.22 16.24
C GLN A 417 -1.00 -21.96 15.87
N ARG A 418 -0.48 -22.64 14.84
CA ARG A 418 0.86 -22.41 14.29
C ARG A 418 1.06 -20.96 13.85
N ASP A 419 0.13 -20.42 13.07
CA ASP A 419 0.25 -19.07 12.54
C ASP A 419 0.03 -18.00 13.63
N ALA A 420 -0.82 -18.26 14.62
CA ALA A 420 -0.99 -17.41 15.80
C ALA A 420 0.30 -17.37 16.66
N ARG A 421 0.93 -18.53 16.91
CA ARG A 421 2.25 -18.60 17.57
C ARG A 421 3.34 -17.91 16.74
N ARG A 422 3.28 -18.01 15.41
CA ARG A 422 4.19 -17.27 14.52
C ARG A 422 4.05 -15.76 14.68
N VAL A 423 2.84 -15.23 14.85
CA VAL A 423 2.62 -13.81 15.12
C VAL A 423 3.19 -13.40 16.49
N VAL A 424 3.00 -14.23 17.53
CA VAL A 424 3.64 -14.00 18.84
C VAL A 424 5.16 -13.95 18.71
N SER A 425 5.76 -14.91 18.01
CA SER A 425 7.21 -14.92 17.73
C SER A 425 7.66 -13.69 16.95
N ASN A 426 6.89 -13.23 15.96
CA ASN A 426 7.20 -12.00 15.22
C ASN A 426 7.16 -10.76 16.12
N PHE A 427 6.22 -10.67 17.08
CA PHE A 427 6.21 -9.60 18.07
C PHE A 427 7.41 -9.69 19.02
N GLN A 428 7.77 -10.88 19.50
CA GLN A 428 8.97 -11.08 20.34
C GLN A 428 10.24 -10.64 19.60
N LYS A 429 10.39 -11.02 18.33
CA LYS A 429 11.51 -10.56 17.48
C LYS A 429 11.51 -9.04 17.32
N LEU A 430 10.34 -8.43 17.12
CA LEU A 430 10.22 -6.97 17.07
C LEU A 430 10.68 -6.31 18.38
N MET A 431 10.41 -6.90 19.56
CA MET A 431 10.86 -6.38 20.86
C MET A 431 12.38 -6.35 21.06
N LEU A 432 13.12 -7.18 20.31
CA LEU A 432 14.58 -7.25 20.38
C LEU A 432 15.27 -6.22 19.47
N GLN A 433 14.54 -5.59 18.53
CA GLN A 433 15.15 -4.65 17.60
C GLN A 433 15.60 -3.35 18.30
N GLU A 434 16.76 -2.82 17.93
CA GLU A 434 17.28 -1.58 18.51
C GLU A 434 16.46 -0.34 18.08
N ASN A 435 15.86 -0.40 16.89
CA ASN A 435 15.10 0.69 16.27
C ASN A 435 13.61 0.73 16.70
N ILE A 436 13.21 0.00 17.74
CA ILE A 436 11.84 0.12 18.30
C ILE A 436 11.55 1.57 18.70
N GLY A 437 10.39 2.06 18.29
CA GLY A 437 9.98 3.45 18.50
C GLY A 437 10.54 4.43 17.47
N LEU A 438 11.29 3.95 16.48
CA LEU A 438 11.69 4.72 15.31
C LEU A 438 10.74 4.42 14.14
N PRO A 439 10.06 5.41 13.54
CA PRO A 439 9.19 5.20 12.38
C PRO A 439 9.95 4.69 11.16
N SER A 440 9.42 3.64 10.54
CA SER A 440 9.98 3.03 9.32
C SER A 440 9.58 3.71 8.01
N ASP A 441 8.53 4.53 8.02
CA ASP A 441 7.96 5.22 6.86
C ASP A 441 8.43 6.69 6.73
N LEU A 442 9.41 7.10 7.54
CA LEU A 442 10.11 8.37 7.40
C LEU A 442 11.43 8.16 6.66
N MET A 443 11.81 9.13 5.82
CA MET A 443 13.05 9.10 5.06
C MET A 443 14.26 9.46 5.93
N GLY A 444 15.45 9.02 5.50
CA GLY A 444 16.72 9.34 6.15
C GLY A 444 17.24 8.27 7.12
N ASN A 445 18.41 8.53 7.70
CA ASN A 445 19.05 7.67 8.67
C ASN A 445 18.29 7.66 10.03
N ALA A 446 18.77 6.89 11.01
CA ALA A 446 18.07 6.74 12.29
C ALA A 446 17.94 8.06 13.08
N SER A 447 18.94 8.94 13.02
CA SER A 447 18.93 10.23 13.70
C SER A 447 17.96 11.21 13.03
N GLU A 448 17.99 11.27 11.69
CA GLU A 448 17.10 12.11 10.90
C GLU A 448 15.64 11.73 11.09
N ARG A 449 15.32 10.43 11.03
CA ARG A 449 13.97 9.92 11.26
C ARG A 449 13.46 10.23 12.67
N LEU A 450 14.31 10.09 13.69
CA LEU A 450 13.95 10.42 15.07
C LEU A 450 13.64 11.91 15.21
N THR A 451 14.49 12.75 14.62
CA THR A 451 14.36 14.22 14.66
C THR A 451 13.10 14.67 13.94
N LEU A 452 12.86 14.15 12.73
CA LEU A 452 11.64 14.45 11.97
C LEU A 452 10.40 13.98 12.72
N PHE A 453 10.41 12.76 13.28
CA PHE A 453 9.27 12.28 14.06
C PHE A 453 9.01 13.15 15.28
N GLN A 454 10.05 13.56 16.00
CA GLN A 454 9.93 14.47 17.14
C GLN A 454 9.27 15.80 16.75
N GLN A 455 9.68 16.37 15.61
CA GLN A 455 9.07 17.58 15.07
C GLN A 455 7.61 17.37 14.66
N LEU A 456 7.28 16.22 14.04
CA LEU A 456 5.90 15.89 13.66
C LEU A 456 4.99 15.72 14.88
N ILE A 457 5.48 15.11 15.96
CA ILE A 457 4.76 15.04 17.25
C ILE A 457 4.47 16.44 17.78
N GLY A 458 5.47 17.34 17.76
CA GLY A 458 5.30 18.72 18.19
C GLY A 458 4.30 19.50 17.32
N LYS A 459 4.39 19.38 15.99
CA LYS A 459 3.45 20.00 15.05
C LYS A 459 2.03 19.49 15.23
N PHE A 460 1.85 18.19 15.44
CA PHE A 460 0.53 17.63 15.71
C PHE A 460 -0.02 18.07 17.07
N GLY A 461 0.83 18.16 18.10
CA GLY A 461 0.45 18.72 19.40
C GLY A 461 -0.08 20.15 19.29
N GLN A 462 0.66 21.01 18.57
CA GLN A 462 0.22 22.38 18.25
C GLN A 462 -1.10 22.41 17.48
N LEU A 463 -1.24 21.51 16.49
CA LEU A 463 -2.50 21.39 15.75
C LEU A 463 -3.67 21.06 16.68
N LEU A 464 -3.54 20.09 17.59
CA LEU A 464 -4.62 19.73 18.52
C LEU A 464 -5.01 20.89 19.45
N ILE A 465 -4.03 21.66 19.92
CA ILE A 465 -4.27 22.84 20.78
C ILE A 465 -5.12 23.89 20.04
N HIS A 466 -4.77 24.18 18.79
CA HIS A 466 -5.40 25.24 17.99
C HIS A 466 -6.62 24.77 17.19
N TRP A 467 -6.84 23.47 17.06
CA TRP A 467 -7.89 22.91 16.20
C TRP A 467 -9.31 23.44 16.47
N PRO A 468 -9.78 23.59 17.73
CA PRO A 468 -11.09 24.18 17.99
C PRO A 468 -11.25 25.57 17.34
N LYS A 469 -10.21 26.41 17.44
CA LYS A 469 -10.23 27.75 16.88
C LYS A 469 -10.17 27.75 15.35
N ILE A 470 -9.37 26.84 14.77
CA ILE A 470 -9.31 26.60 13.32
C ILE A 470 -10.70 26.23 12.79
N TRP A 471 -11.41 25.33 13.47
CA TRP A 471 -12.75 24.89 13.08
C TRP A 471 -13.81 25.99 13.22
N GLU A 472 -13.82 26.73 14.33
CA GLU A 472 -14.69 27.90 14.52
C GLU A 472 -14.49 28.92 13.40
N THR A 473 -13.24 29.28 13.09
CA THR A 473 -12.95 30.23 12.01
C THR A 473 -13.34 29.69 10.63
N ALA A 474 -13.21 28.39 10.38
CA ALA A 474 -13.66 27.78 9.13
C ALA A 474 -15.20 27.90 8.94
N ILE A 475 -15.98 27.79 10.03
CA ILE A 475 -17.43 28.06 10.00
C ILE A 475 -17.68 29.51 9.56
N HIS A 476 -17.04 30.48 10.21
CA HIS A 476 -17.20 31.90 9.90
C HIS A 476 -16.83 32.24 8.45
N LEU A 477 -15.66 31.77 7.98
CA LEU A 477 -15.17 32.04 6.62
C LEU A 477 -16.12 31.53 5.53
N ARG A 478 -16.79 30.40 5.77
CA ARG A 478 -17.78 29.86 4.85
C ARG A 478 -19.06 30.70 4.82
N HIS A 479 -19.44 31.32 5.93
CA HIS A 479 -20.65 32.16 5.99
C HIS A 479 -20.42 33.58 5.44
N GLU A 480 -19.22 34.15 5.64
CA GLU A 480 -18.97 35.58 5.40
C GLU A 480 -18.08 35.90 4.19
N GLN A 481 -17.25 34.95 3.72
CA GLN A 481 -16.21 35.21 2.70
C GLN A 481 -16.24 34.22 1.52
N ASP A 482 -17.37 33.54 1.31
CA ASP A 482 -17.61 32.60 0.21
C ASP A 482 -16.56 31.47 0.03
N TRP A 483 -15.82 31.13 1.09
CA TRP A 483 -14.93 29.98 1.06
C TRP A 483 -15.73 28.70 0.97
N GLY A 484 -15.54 27.94 -0.11
CA GLY A 484 -16.33 26.74 -0.37
C GLY A 484 -17.61 26.95 -1.17
N THR A 485 -17.86 28.18 -1.67
CA THR A 485 -19.01 28.53 -2.52
C THR A 485 -18.72 28.19 -3.99
N ILE A 486 -19.68 27.56 -4.68
CA ILE A 486 -19.54 27.15 -6.08
C ILE A 486 -19.83 28.35 -7.00
N THR A 487 -18.87 28.71 -7.86
CA THR A 487 -19.14 29.64 -8.97
C THR A 487 -19.58 28.83 -10.19
N THR A 488 -20.88 28.85 -10.52
CA THR A 488 -21.44 28.13 -11.66
C THR A 488 -21.04 28.79 -12.99
N GLN A 489 -20.06 28.23 -13.70
CA GLN A 489 -19.88 28.51 -15.13
C GLN A 489 -20.75 27.55 -15.94
N ARG A 490 -21.94 27.98 -16.35
CA ARG A 490 -22.78 27.28 -17.34
C ARG A 490 -22.23 27.55 -18.75
N LYS A 491 -21.71 26.54 -19.44
CA LYS A 491 -21.54 26.57 -20.91
C LYS A 491 -21.87 25.22 -21.53
N GLY A 492 -22.80 25.26 -22.49
CA GLY A 492 -23.01 24.33 -23.61
C GLY A 492 -23.26 22.86 -23.29
N ALA A 493 -24.50 22.39 -23.47
CA ALA A 493 -24.82 20.97 -23.47
C ALA A 493 -24.15 20.25 -24.66
N MET A 494 -23.61 19.06 -24.40
CA MET A 494 -23.09 18.13 -25.40
C MET A 494 -24.23 17.21 -25.87
N ASP A 495 -24.34 16.95 -27.18
CA ASP A 495 -25.43 16.13 -27.76
C ASP A 495 -25.39 14.67 -27.25
N VAL A 496 -26.57 14.06 -27.13
CA VAL A 496 -26.80 12.68 -26.68
C VAL A 496 -25.96 11.67 -27.48
N LYS A 497 -25.69 11.95 -28.76
CA LYS A 497 -24.84 11.10 -29.61
C LYS A 497 -23.35 11.15 -29.26
N GLU A 498 -22.84 12.28 -28.78
CA GLU A 498 -21.46 12.38 -28.27
C GLU A 498 -21.34 11.74 -26.88
N TRP A 499 -22.40 11.84 -26.06
CA TRP A 499 -22.50 11.15 -24.77
C TRP A 499 -22.49 9.63 -24.90
N ASP A 500 -23.32 9.08 -25.79
CA ASP A 500 -23.34 7.64 -26.07
C ASP A 500 -21.98 7.15 -26.59
N ARG A 501 -21.27 7.98 -27.35
CA ARG A 501 -19.94 7.66 -27.86
C ARG A 501 -18.88 7.65 -26.74
N LEU A 502 -18.85 8.67 -25.88
CA LEU A 502 -17.87 8.78 -24.78
C LEU A 502 -18.13 7.76 -23.67
N SER A 503 -19.40 7.54 -23.31
CA SER A 503 -19.82 6.51 -22.36
C SER A 503 -19.49 5.11 -22.88
N ASN A 504 -19.78 4.83 -24.16
CA ASN A 504 -19.36 3.56 -24.77
C ASN A 504 -17.85 3.45 -24.92
N ASP A 505 -17.09 4.51 -25.21
CA ASP A 505 -15.63 4.46 -25.28
C ASP A 505 -15.00 4.21 -23.90
N LEU A 506 -15.52 4.83 -22.84
CA LEU A 506 -15.07 4.61 -21.45
C LEU A 506 -15.51 3.23 -20.92
N LEU A 507 -16.74 2.79 -21.23
CA LEU A 507 -17.22 1.44 -20.95
C LEU A 507 -16.48 0.39 -21.77
N ASN A 508 -16.06 0.68 -23.00
CA ASN A 508 -15.28 -0.21 -23.86
C ASN A 508 -13.83 -0.26 -23.40
N GLN A 509 -13.20 0.84 -22.99
CA GLN A 509 -11.90 0.83 -22.32
C GLN A 509 -11.94 0.03 -21.01
N ALA A 510 -13.02 0.16 -20.23
CA ALA A 510 -13.23 -0.66 -19.03
C ALA A 510 -13.53 -2.13 -19.37
N LYS A 511 -14.29 -2.42 -20.44
CA LYS A 511 -14.58 -3.77 -20.94
C LYS A 511 -13.37 -4.42 -21.63
N ASP A 512 -12.42 -3.67 -22.16
CA ASP A 512 -11.16 -4.17 -22.71
C ASP A 512 -10.20 -4.55 -21.58
N HIS A 513 -10.22 -3.81 -20.47
CA HIS A 513 -9.54 -4.22 -19.23
C HIS A 513 -10.19 -5.44 -18.55
N ILE A 514 -11.54 -5.51 -18.51
CA ILE A 514 -12.29 -6.68 -18.01
C ILE A 514 -12.20 -7.86 -19.00
N GLY A 515 -12.07 -7.59 -20.30
CA GLY A 515 -11.95 -8.54 -21.39
C GLY A 515 -10.56 -9.18 -21.41
N ALA A 516 -9.51 -8.41 -21.14
CA ALA A 516 -8.16 -8.90 -20.89
C ALA A 516 -8.12 -9.78 -19.62
N ALA A 517 -8.80 -9.37 -18.54
CA ALA A 517 -8.94 -10.18 -17.33
C ALA A 517 -9.76 -11.47 -17.55
N LYS A 518 -10.84 -11.43 -18.35
CA LYS A 518 -11.64 -12.61 -18.74
C LYS A 518 -10.91 -13.52 -19.73
N LYS A 519 -10.06 -13.00 -20.63
CA LYS A 519 -9.17 -13.80 -21.50
C LYS A 519 -8.12 -14.53 -20.67
N ALA A 520 -7.55 -13.87 -19.66
CA ALA A 520 -6.65 -14.48 -18.68
C ALA A 520 -7.36 -15.54 -17.79
N GLN A 521 -8.68 -15.41 -17.60
CA GLN A 521 -9.48 -16.36 -16.82
C GLN A 521 -10.04 -17.55 -17.64
N LYS A 522 -10.34 -17.35 -18.93
CA LYS A 522 -10.89 -18.39 -19.83
C LYS A 522 -9.80 -19.40 -20.25
N ILE A 523 -8.53 -18.98 -20.27
CA ILE A 523 -7.38 -19.86 -20.47
C ILE A 523 -7.15 -20.80 -19.26
N LYS A 524 -7.63 -20.43 -18.06
CA LYS A 524 -7.48 -21.23 -16.82
C LYS A 524 -8.62 -22.23 -16.55
N ARG A 525 -9.67 -22.29 -17.37
CA ARG A 525 -10.87 -23.13 -17.12
C ARG A 525 -10.93 -24.45 -17.89
N LYS A 526 -9.95 -24.77 -18.74
CA LYS A 526 -9.82 -26.12 -19.33
C LYS A 526 -8.61 -26.81 -18.68
N GLY A 527 -8.85 -27.58 -17.62
CA GLY A 527 -7.81 -28.38 -16.97
C GLY A 527 -8.02 -28.52 -15.47
N ALA A 528 -9.12 -29.15 -15.06
CA ALA A 528 -9.28 -29.66 -13.71
C ALA A 528 -10.12 -30.94 -13.76
N SER A 529 -9.46 -32.09 -13.92
CA SER A 529 -9.68 -33.32 -13.15
C SER A 529 -8.90 -34.47 -13.80
N ILE A 530 -7.98 -35.05 -13.01
CA ILE A 530 -7.58 -36.45 -12.87
C ILE A 530 -6.06 -36.51 -12.56
N VAL A 531 -5.77 -37.39 -11.61
CA VAL A 531 -4.53 -37.66 -10.86
C VAL A 531 -3.32 -37.92 -11.77
N ALA A 532 -2.12 -37.52 -11.29
CA ALA A 532 -0.77 -37.70 -11.84
C ALA A 532 -0.45 -39.15 -12.35
N PRO A 533 0.58 -39.42 -13.20
CA PRO A 533 1.89 -38.76 -13.23
C PRO A 533 2.59 -38.54 -14.60
N PHE A 534 3.64 -37.71 -14.55
CA PHE A 534 4.89 -37.74 -15.34
C PHE A 534 4.88 -37.61 -16.88
N PHE A 535 5.63 -36.57 -17.32
CA PHE A 535 6.44 -36.45 -18.54
C PHE A 535 5.74 -36.53 -19.92
N LEU A 536 6.27 -35.74 -20.85
CA LEU A 536 5.94 -35.66 -22.28
C LEU A 536 4.66 -34.89 -22.65
N LEU A 537 4.81 -33.58 -22.87
CA LEU A 537 4.38 -32.94 -24.12
C LEU A 537 4.94 -31.51 -24.21
N ARG A 538 6.24 -31.45 -24.50
CA ARG A 538 6.84 -30.33 -25.22
C ARG A 538 6.37 -30.43 -26.67
N GLN A 539 5.58 -29.45 -27.13
CA GLN A 539 5.88 -28.58 -28.28
C GLN A 539 4.62 -28.00 -28.95
N LYS A 540 4.71 -26.66 -29.17
CA LYS A 540 3.99 -25.78 -30.12
C LYS A 540 2.49 -25.55 -29.80
N VAL A 541 2.05 -24.31 -29.56
CA VAL A 541 2.06 -23.18 -30.52
C VAL A 541 2.35 -21.83 -29.83
N ASN A 542 3.12 -21.01 -30.54
CA ASN A 542 3.69 -19.71 -30.19
C ASN A 542 2.68 -18.56 -30.47
N LYS A 543 2.48 -17.65 -29.50
CA LYS A 543 2.03 -16.25 -29.69
C LYS A 543 2.73 -15.36 -28.66
N ASN A 544 3.80 -14.71 -29.11
CA ASN A 544 4.63 -13.66 -28.46
C ASN A 544 4.62 -13.61 -26.93
N GLU A 545 5.45 -14.42 -26.29
CA GLU A 545 5.87 -14.19 -24.91
C GLU A 545 6.59 -12.84 -24.80
N GLN A 546 6.23 -12.03 -23.81
CA GLN A 546 6.83 -10.72 -23.60
C GLN A 546 8.25 -10.85 -23.03
N ILE A 547 9.18 -10.04 -23.55
CA ILE A 547 10.59 -9.93 -23.16
C ILE A 547 10.81 -8.50 -22.63
N ARG A 548 11.03 -8.40 -21.33
CA ARG A 548 11.20 -7.14 -20.60
C ARG A 548 12.65 -6.99 -20.18
N GLY A 549 13.26 -5.85 -20.48
CA GLY A 549 14.61 -5.50 -20.03
C GLY A 549 14.56 -4.80 -18.66
N MET A 550 15.53 -5.09 -17.79
CA MET A 550 15.71 -4.39 -16.52
C MET A 550 17.16 -3.98 -16.32
N MET A 551 17.37 -2.72 -15.94
CA MET A 551 18.68 -2.11 -15.76
C MET A 551 18.66 -1.26 -14.49
N ALA A 552 19.82 -1.09 -13.86
CA ALA A 552 20.03 -0.10 -12.80
C ALA A 552 21.22 0.78 -13.17
N THR A 553 21.14 2.06 -12.82
CA THR A 553 22.14 3.08 -13.16
C THR A 553 22.27 4.12 -12.04
N TYR A 554 23.30 4.94 -12.10
CA TYR A 554 23.54 6.09 -11.22
C TYR A 554 24.24 7.23 -12.02
N PRO A 555 24.29 8.49 -11.52
CA PRO A 555 24.64 9.66 -12.32
C PRO A 555 25.95 9.55 -13.12
N ALA A 556 27.00 8.96 -12.54
CA ALA A 556 28.30 8.86 -13.22
C ALA A 556 28.29 7.91 -14.43
N ARG A 557 27.25 7.07 -14.61
CA ARG A 557 27.09 6.15 -15.73
C ARG A 557 26.16 6.66 -16.82
N LYS A 558 25.69 7.92 -16.70
CA LYS A 558 24.75 8.51 -17.66
C LYS A 558 25.20 8.42 -19.12
N LYS A 559 26.50 8.57 -19.41
CA LYS A 559 27.00 8.47 -20.79
C LYS A 559 26.92 7.03 -21.31
N GLN A 560 27.36 6.07 -20.49
CA GLN A 560 27.36 4.66 -20.83
C GLN A 560 25.92 4.13 -20.98
N LEU A 561 25.03 4.56 -20.08
CA LEU A 561 23.61 4.22 -20.08
C LEU A 561 22.97 4.45 -21.45
N LEU A 562 23.21 5.61 -22.07
CA LEU A 562 22.60 5.95 -23.36
C LEU A 562 23.03 4.96 -24.46
N HIS A 563 24.32 4.64 -24.56
CA HIS A 563 24.78 3.66 -25.56
C HIS A 563 24.27 2.24 -25.25
N SER A 564 24.15 1.87 -23.98
CA SER A 564 23.62 0.58 -23.56
C SER A 564 22.14 0.45 -23.94
N ILE A 565 21.35 1.50 -23.72
CA ILE A 565 19.96 1.61 -24.19
C ILE A 565 19.92 1.45 -25.71
N ASP A 566 20.65 2.26 -26.47
CA ASP A 566 20.64 2.23 -27.93
C ASP A 566 20.93 0.83 -28.49
N SER A 567 21.80 0.06 -27.84
CA SER A 567 22.17 -1.29 -28.29
C SER A 567 21.11 -2.37 -28.07
N ILE A 568 20.18 -2.17 -27.12
CA ILE A 568 19.22 -3.21 -26.67
C ILE A 568 17.76 -2.84 -26.86
N ILE A 569 17.45 -1.54 -26.97
CA ILE A 569 16.09 -1.02 -26.84
C ILE A 569 15.15 -1.53 -27.94
N ASP A 570 15.65 -1.86 -29.13
CA ASP A 570 14.85 -2.44 -30.23
C ASP A 570 14.62 -3.95 -30.12
N GLN A 571 15.31 -4.61 -29.19
CA GLN A 571 15.21 -6.05 -28.98
C GLN A 571 14.24 -6.41 -27.84
N VAL A 572 13.87 -5.45 -26.99
CA VAL A 572 12.93 -5.62 -25.86
C VAL A 572 11.59 -4.93 -26.15
N GLN A 573 10.51 -5.37 -25.51
CA GLN A 573 9.24 -4.64 -25.57
C GLN A 573 9.28 -3.37 -24.71
N ASP A 574 9.87 -3.49 -23.52
CA ASP A 574 10.02 -2.38 -22.58
C ASP A 574 11.33 -2.55 -21.81
N LEU A 575 11.98 -1.42 -21.51
CA LEU A 575 13.21 -1.35 -20.74
C LEU A 575 12.96 -0.55 -19.46
N PHE A 576 12.96 -1.24 -18.32
CA PHE A 576 12.83 -0.62 -17.01
C PHE A 576 14.20 -0.23 -16.49
N ILE A 577 14.37 1.05 -16.12
CA ILE A 577 15.66 1.60 -15.71
C ILE A 577 15.52 2.18 -14.30
N TYR A 578 16.15 1.54 -13.32
CA TYR A 578 16.18 1.99 -11.93
C TYR A 578 17.27 3.06 -11.74
N MET A 579 16.85 4.27 -11.38
CA MET A 579 17.66 5.48 -11.35
C MET A 579 18.11 5.79 -9.92
N ASN A 580 19.27 5.27 -9.51
CA ASN A 580 19.83 5.52 -8.18
C ASN A 580 20.50 6.91 -8.11
N ASP A 581 20.26 7.67 -7.06
CA ASP A 581 20.92 8.94 -6.71
C ASP A 581 20.79 10.09 -7.75
N TYR A 582 19.98 9.94 -8.80
CA TYR A 582 19.75 11.04 -9.75
C TYR A 582 19.05 12.21 -9.07
N ASN A 583 19.46 13.43 -9.42
CA ASN A 583 18.72 14.63 -9.05
C ASN A 583 17.52 14.84 -10.00
N PHE A 584 16.61 15.74 -9.60
CA PHE A 584 15.38 15.99 -10.33
C PHE A 584 15.62 16.47 -11.77
N GLU A 585 16.56 17.40 -11.97
CA GLU A 585 16.88 17.95 -13.30
C GLU A 585 17.44 16.89 -14.25
N GLU A 586 18.33 16.04 -13.74
CA GLU A 586 18.92 14.95 -14.52
C GLU A 586 17.89 13.88 -14.88
N TYR A 587 17.00 13.53 -13.94
CA TYR A 587 15.91 12.59 -14.15
C TYR A 587 14.94 13.11 -15.21
N GLU A 588 14.46 14.36 -15.06
CA GLU A 588 13.54 14.97 -16.03
C GLU A 588 14.16 15.09 -17.42
N LYS A 589 15.46 15.43 -17.50
CA LYS A 589 16.17 15.49 -18.77
C LYS A 589 16.25 14.11 -19.44
N LEU A 590 16.42 13.03 -18.68
CA LEU A 590 16.43 11.68 -19.27
C LEU A 590 15.02 11.23 -19.66
N ARG A 591 14.02 11.50 -18.81
CA ARG A 591 12.61 11.17 -19.06
C ARG A 591 12.09 11.78 -20.36
N LYS A 592 12.48 13.01 -20.67
CA LYS A 592 12.04 13.72 -21.90
C LYS A 592 12.75 13.27 -23.18
N ASN A 593 13.97 12.74 -23.07
CA ASN A 593 14.82 12.43 -24.22
C ASN A 593 14.87 10.95 -24.56
N LEU A 594 14.46 10.06 -23.65
CA LEU A 594 14.44 8.63 -23.89
C LEU A 594 13.12 8.18 -24.55
N PRO A 595 13.13 7.11 -25.36
CA PRO A 595 11.91 6.58 -25.98
C PRO A 595 10.86 6.17 -24.96
N ASP A 596 9.56 6.19 -25.31
CA ASP A 596 8.45 5.79 -24.42
C ASP A 596 8.58 4.36 -23.86
N LYS A 597 9.29 3.48 -24.57
CA LYS A 597 9.62 2.12 -24.12
C LYS A 597 10.62 2.07 -22.97
N CYS A 598 11.29 3.18 -22.63
CA CYS A 598 12.15 3.32 -21.47
C CYS A 598 11.34 3.81 -20.28
N VAL A 599 11.03 2.90 -19.34
CA VAL A 599 10.31 3.23 -18.11
C VAL A 599 11.33 3.55 -17.01
N LEU A 600 11.43 4.82 -16.66
CA LEU A 600 12.34 5.27 -15.60
C LEU A 600 11.69 5.09 -14.22
N LEU A 601 12.43 4.49 -13.29
CA LEU A 601 12.03 4.21 -11.92
C LEU A 601 12.93 5.01 -11.00
N TRP A 602 12.46 6.16 -10.53
CA TRP A 602 13.29 7.07 -9.74
C TRP A 602 13.37 6.62 -8.29
N ASP A 603 14.58 6.39 -7.79
CA ASP A 603 14.79 5.89 -6.44
C ASP A 603 14.09 6.72 -5.34
N ARG A 604 13.99 8.04 -5.52
CA ARG A 604 13.32 8.97 -4.61
C ARG A 604 11.81 8.80 -4.55
N GLU A 605 11.21 8.28 -5.61
CA GLU A 605 9.77 7.98 -5.70
C GLU A 605 9.47 6.51 -5.40
N GLU A 606 10.48 5.64 -5.53
CA GLU A 606 10.36 4.20 -5.40
C GLU A 606 10.91 3.69 -4.06
N ALA A 607 11.98 2.88 -4.07
CA ALA A 607 12.46 2.15 -2.90
C ALA A 607 13.82 2.65 -2.36
N GLY A 608 14.22 3.88 -2.72
CA GLY A 608 15.53 4.43 -2.37
C GLY A 608 16.67 3.81 -3.19
N ASN A 609 17.91 4.14 -2.85
CA ASN A 609 19.08 3.66 -3.57
C ASN A 609 19.27 2.14 -3.35
N LEU A 610 19.09 1.38 -4.42
CA LEU A 610 19.20 -0.09 -4.44
C LEU A 610 20.48 -0.56 -5.13
N MET A 611 21.37 0.36 -5.50
CA MET A 611 22.57 0.08 -6.30
C MET A 611 22.24 -0.79 -7.52
N ASP A 612 23.05 -1.83 -7.79
CA ASP A 612 22.85 -2.79 -8.87
C ASP A 612 21.59 -3.64 -8.73
N SER A 613 21.10 -3.85 -7.50
CA SER A 613 19.92 -4.69 -7.21
C SER A 613 18.64 -4.06 -7.74
N GLY A 614 18.63 -2.75 -8.01
CA GLY A 614 17.49 -2.05 -8.62
C GLY A 614 17.00 -2.69 -9.92
N LYS A 615 17.86 -3.44 -10.64
CA LYS A 615 17.47 -4.19 -11.85
C LYS A 615 16.48 -5.32 -11.57
N PHE A 616 16.25 -5.71 -10.32
CA PHE A 616 15.23 -6.70 -9.93
C PHE A 616 13.91 -6.08 -9.47
N TYR A 617 13.80 -4.75 -9.41
CA TYR A 617 12.66 -4.03 -8.84
C TYR A 617 11.31 -4.41 -9.47
N MET A 618 11.32 -4.68 -10.78
CA MET A 618 10.13 -5.02 -11.55
C MET A 618 9.92 -6.53 -11.74
N CYS A 619 10.89 -7.37 -11.36
CA CYS A 619 10.81 -8.82 -11.61
C CYS A 619 9.62 -9.49 -10.93
N SER A 620 9.18 -9.02 -9.76
CA SER A 620 7.99 -9.55 -9.09
C SER A 620 6.66 -8.96 -9.60
N LYS A 621 6.71 -7.90 -10.42
CA LYS A 621 5.57 -7.11 -10.90
C LYS A 621 5.17 -7.43 -12.34
N LEU A 622 6.04 -8.10 -13.08
CA LEU A 622 5.89 -8.39 -14.52
C LEU A 622 5.88 -9.90 -14.79
N THR A 623 5.37 -10.28 -15.96
CA THR A 623 5.29 -11.67 -16.43
C THR A 623 6.09 -11.85 -17.72
N GLY A 624 6.49 -13.09 -18.01
CA GLY A 624 7.21 -13.46 -19.23
C GLY A 624 8.71 -13.58 -19.03
N TYR A 625 9.48 -13.35 -20.10
CA TYR A 625 10.94 -13.34 -20.05
C TYR A 625 11.45 -12.05 -19.45
N HIS A 626 12.30 -12.19 -18.45
CA HIS A 626 13.01 -11.08 -17.82
C HIS A 626 14.48 -11.14 -18.23
N LEU A 627 14.99 -10.00 -18.69
CA LEU A 627 16.37 -9.83 -19.11
C LEU A 627 17.03 -8.76 -18.26
N THR A 628 17.97 -9.15 -17.40
CA THR A 628 18.72 -8.20 -16.60
C THR A 628 19.98 -7.75 -17.34
N LEU A 629 20.24 -6.45 -17.29
CA LEU A 629 21.23 -5.74 -18.10
C LEU A 629 22.08 -4.82 -17.21
N ASP A 630 23.33 -4.61 -17.59
CA ASP A 630 24.19 -3.55 -17.05
C ASP A 630 24.17 -2.30 -17.93
N ASP A 631 24.40 -1.14 -17.29
CA ASP A 631 24.37 0.19 -17.90
C ASP A 631 25.63 0.54 -18.70
N ASP A 632 26.66 -0.33 -18.69
CA ASP A 632 27.95 -0.14 -19.37
C ASP A 632 28.30 -1.21 -20.40
N LEU A 633 27.32 -2.02 -20.82
CA LEU A 633 27.49 -3.05 -21.83
C LEU A 633 26.78 -2.71 -23.14
N ILE A 634 27.46 -2.96 -24.25
CA ILE A 634 26.91 -2.86 -25.61
C ILE A 634 26.53 -4.26 -26.08
N TYR A 635 25.22 -4.47 -26.25
CA TYR A 635 24.65 -5.74 -26.67
C TYR A 635 24.58 -5.82 -28.21
N PRO A 636 24.84 -6.99 -28.82
CA PRO A 636 24.77 -7.17 -30.27
C PRO A 636 23.31 -7.18 -30.74
N PRO A 637 23.00 -6.82 -32.00
CA PRO A 637 21.63 -6.76 -32.52
C PRO A 637 20.86 -8.09 -32.48
N ASN A 638 21.56 -9.21 -32.35
CA ASN A 638 20.96 -10.54 -32.25
C ASN A 638 20.92 -11.09 -30.81
N PHE A 639 21.28 -10.29 -29.80
CA PHE A 639 21.43 -10.73 -28.41
C PHE A 639 20.21 -11.48 -27.89
N ILE A 640 19.04 -10.83 -27.92
CA ILE A 640 17.79 -11.42 -27.38
C ILE A 640 17.35 -12.62 -28.19
N SER A 641 17.41 -12.52 -29.52
CA SER A 641 17.02 -13.62 -30.40
C SER A 641 17.86 -14.89 -30.15
N ARG A 642 19.15 -14.72 -29.86
CA ARG A 642 20.08 -15.83 -29.60
C ARG A 642 19.88 -16.41 -28.20
N ILE A 643 19.81 -15.58 -27.15
CA ILE A 643 19.66 -16.07 -25.77
C ILE A 643 18.30 -16.73 -25.54
N VAL A 644 17.22 -16.21 -26.11
CA VAL A 644 15.88 -16.84 -26.05
C VAL A 644 15.86 -18.16 -26.84
N ARG A 645 16.47 -18.21 -28.02
CA ARG A 645 16.58 -19.47 -28.80
C ARG A 645 17.32 -20.54 -28.00
N ASN A 646 18.43 -20.17 -27.37
CA ASN A 646 19.20 -21.08 -26.53
C ASN A 646 18.43 -21.48 -25.26
N HIS A 647 17.67 -20.57 -24.65
CA HIS A 647 16.79 -20.88 -23.51
C HIS A 647 15.78 -21.94 -23.91
N LYS A 648 15.03 -21.71 -24.99
CA LYS A 648 14.04 -22.68 -25.48
C LYS A 648 14.67 -24.03 -25.84
N LYS A 649 15.85 -24.04 -26.45
CA LYS A 649 16.57 -25.28 -26.80
C LYS A 649 17.03 -26.04 -25.56
N LEU A 650 17.75 -25.38 -24.65
CA LEU A 650 18.26 -26.01 -23.43
C LEU A 650 17.13 -26.40 -22.49
N SER A 651 16.07 -25.59 -22.42
CA SER A 651 14.86 -25.98 -21.71
C SER A 651 14.39 -27.30 -22.30
N ASN A 652 14.20 -27.41 -23.62
CA ASN A 652 13.78 -28.64 -24.31
C ASN A 652 14.63 -29.91 -24.03
N ASP A 653 15.87 -29.76 -23.60
CA ASP A 653 16.77 -30.87 -23.31
C ASP A 653 16.94 -31.11 -21.80
N ASN A 654 16.50 -30.17 -20.95
CA ASN A 654 16.65 -30.24 -19.49
C ASN A 654 15.31 -30.52 -18.78
N THR A 655 15.37 -31.20 -17.63
CA THR A 655 14.23 -31.49 -16.76
C THR A 655 14.00 -30.38 -15.73
N SER A 656 15.06 -29.66 -15.38
CA SER A 656 15.01 -28.52 -14.45
C SER A 656 14.75 -27.19 -15.16
N PRO A 657 14.04 -26.24 -14.52
CA PRO A 657 13.97 -24.86 -14.99
C PRO A 657 15.37 -24.25 -15.04
N LEU A 658 15.58 -23.23 -15.88
CA LEU A 658 16.93 -22.68 -16.07
C LEU A 658 16.97 -21.17 -16.33
N ALA A 659 18.09 -20.58 -15.94
CA ALA A 659 18.50 -19.22 -16.27
C ALA A 659 19.76 -19.24 -17.15
N LEU A 660 19.80 -18.38 -18.16
CA LEU A 660 20.92 -18.25 -19.08
C LEU A 660 21.60 -16.91 -18.93
N GLY A 661 22.93 -16.88 -18.87
CA GLY A 661 23.72 -15.66 -18.92
C GLY A 661 24.88 -15.75 -19.89
N ILE A 662 25.66 -14.66 -19.93
CA ILE A 662 26.89 -14.55 -20.73
C ILE A 662 28.15 -14.47 -19.87
N HIS A 663 27.99 -14.19 -18.57
CA HIS A 663 29.06 -14.14 -17.58
C HIS A 663 28.69 -15.06 -16.42
N GLY A 664 29.65 -15.82 -15.90
CA GLY A 664 29.42 -16.64 -14.73
C GLY A 664 30.69 -17.18 -14.11
N ARG A 665 30.52 -17.83 -12.97
CA ARG A 665 31.59 -18.45 -12.20
C ARG A 665 31.18 -19.85 -11.76
N LYS A 666 32.11 -20.78 -11.85
CA LYS A 666 31.99 -22.13 -11.31
C LYS A 666 32.85 -22.23 -10.06
N ILE A 667 32.30 -22.77 -8.98
CA ILE A 667 33.02 -22.96 -7.73
C ILE A 667 33.99 -24.13 -7.92
N SER A 668 35.28 -23.87 -7.71
CA SER A 668 36.35 -24.85 -7.88
C SER A 668 36.66 -25.57 -6.57
N ASN A 669 36.58 -24.85 -5.45
CA ASN A 669 36.80 -25.36 -4.10
C ASN A 669 35.64 -24.93 -3.20
N TYR A 670 35.11 -25.87 -2.41
CA TYR A 670 34.05 -25.58 -1.46
C TYR A 670 34.32 -26.30 -0.11
N PRO A 671 34.19 -25.62 1.05
CA PRO A 671 33.85 -24.20 1.23
C PRO A 671 34.92 -23.27 0.65
N MET A 672 34.51 -22.09 0.16
CA MET A 672 35.42 -21.13 -0.48
C MET A 672 36.23 -20.37 0.57
N HIS A 673 37.50 -20.07 0.28
CA HIS A 673 38.33 -19.15 1.04
C HIS A 673 38.33 -17.74 0.43
N SER A 674 38.16 -17.65 -0.89
CA SER A 674 38.03 -16.39 -1.63
C SER A 674 37.13 -16.60 -2.84
N TYR A 675 36.05 -15.83 -2.94
CA TYR A 675 35.16 -15.78 -4.10
C TYR A 675 35.94 -15.63 -5.41
N PHE A 676 36.98 -14.81 -5.45
CA PHE A 676 37.74 -14.61 -6.69
C PHE A 676 38.75 -15.72 -7.00
N LYS A 677 39.37 -16.33 -5.99
CA LYS A 677 40.43 -17.35 -6.18
C LYS A 677 39.88 -18.78 -6.30
N ASP A 678 38.80 -19.08 -5.59
CA ASP A 678 38.20 -20.42 -5.54
C ASP A 678 37.06 -20.59 -6.57
N THR A 679 36.97 -19.68 -7.55
CA THR A 679 36.04 -19.82 -8.66
C THR A 679 36.74 -19.71 -10.01
N GLU A 680 36.35 -20.59 -10.94
CA GLU A 680 36.68 -20.47 -12.35
C GLU A 680 35.73 -19.46 -13.02
N ILE A 681 36.30 -18.49 -13.74
CA ILE A 681 35.53 -17.42 -14.40
C ILE A 681 35.26 -17.69 -15.88
N TYR A 682 33.99 -17.58 -16.27
CA TYR A 682 33.51 -17.58 -17.65
C TYR A 682 33.11 -16.15 -18.01
N HIS A 683 34.06 -15.38 -18.55
CA HIS A 683 33.91 -13.95 -18.79
C HIS A 683 33.18 -13.65 -20.11
N PHE A 684 32.21 -12.73 -20.11
CA PHE A 684 31.37 -12.39 -21.29
C PHE A 684 32.12 -11.85 -22.53
N GLN A 685 33.37 -11.42 -22.37
CA GLN A 685 34.22 -10.99 -23.49
C GLN A 685 35.05 -12.14 -24.10
N ARG A 686 35.20 -13.25 -23.37
CA ARG A 686 35.97 -14.42 -23.82
C ARG A 686 35.02 -15.42 -24.43
N GLY A 687 35.32 -15.84 -25.65
CA GLY A 687 34.52 -16.78 -26.41
C GLY A 687 34.40 -18.11 -25.70
N LEU A 688 33.19 -18.67 -25.72
CA LEU A 688 32.85 -19.96 -25.12
C LEU A 688 32.27 -20.88 -26.19
N LYS A 689 32.91 -22.03 -26.41
CA LYS A 689 32.56 -22.98 -27.49
C LYS A 689 31.26 -23.74 -27.24
N SER A 690 30.96 -24.06 -25.98
CA SER A 690 29.80 -24.86 -25.57
C SER A 690 29.05 -24.18 -24.41
N HIS A 691 27.74 -24.42 -24.29
CA HIS A 691 27.00 -23.97 -23.10
C HIS A 691 27.60 -24.64 -21.86
N THR A 692 27.97 -23.86 -20.84
CA THR A 692 28.63 -24.38 -19.63
C THR A 692 27.77 -24.11 -18.42
N LYS A 693 27.48 -25.15 -17.64
CA LYS A 693 26.77 -25.03 -16.36
C LYS A 693 27.70 -24.36 -15.34
N VAL A 694 27.17 -23.37 -14.63
CA VAL A 694 27.92 -22.57 -13.65
C VAL A 694 27.12 -22.43 -12.35
N ASP A 695 27.79 -22.11 -11.26
CA ASP A 695 27.15 -21.92 -9.97
C ASP A 695 26.62 -20.50 -9.82
N ILE A 696 27.33 -19.51 -10.34
CA ILE A 696 27.01 -18.09 -10.19
C ILE A 696 26.89 -17.44 -11.56
N LEU A 697 25.81 -16.70 -11.81
CA LEU A 697 25.61 -15.91 -13.02
C LEU A 697 25.76 -14.41 -12.75
N GLY A 698 26.57 -13.75 -13.58
CA GLY A 698 26.67 -12.29 -13.60
C GLY A 698 25.41 -11.68 -14.21
N THR A 699 24.80 -10.72 -13.54
CA THR A 699 23.44 -10.21 -13.88
C THR A 699 23.42 -9.13 -14.96
N GLY A 700 24.54 -8.88 -15.63
CA GLY A 700 24.67 -7.92 -16.73
C GLY A 700 24.13 -8.42 -18.08
N GLY A 701 23.59 -9.63 -18.17
CA GLY A 701 23.05 -10.17 -19.42
C GLY A 701 22.39 -11.52 -19.21
N VAL A 702 21.48 -11.60 -18.25
CA VAL A 702 20.83 -12.85 -17.83
C VAL A 702 19.36 -12.87 -18.21
N LEU A 703 18.95 -13.95 -18.86
CA LEU A 703 17.57 -14.27 -19.22
C LEU A 703 17.03 -15.38 -18.33
N PHE A 704 15.85 -15.15 -17.75
CA PHE A 704 15.07 -16.19 -17.09
C PHE A 704 13.58 -15.96 -17.35
N HIS A 705 12.76 -17.00 -17.22
CA HIS A 705 11.31 -16.87 -17.31
C HIS A 705 10.72 -16.65 -15.91
N ARG A 706 9.74 -15.75 -15.78
CA ARG A 706 9.11 -15.44 -14.50
C ARG A 706 8.46 -16.66 -13.83
N ASP A 707 7.90 -17.56 -14.63
CA ASP A 707 7.28 -18.78 -14.09
C ASP A 707 8.32 -19.79 -13.56
N ASP A 708 9.57 -19.67 -14.01
CA ASP A 708 10.68 -20.51 -13.59
C ASP A 708 11.36 -19.95 -12.33
N LEU A 709 11.48 -18.62 -12.20
CA LEU A 709 12.16 -17.95 -11.09
C LEU A 709 11.32 -16.83 -10.46
N ASP A 710 11.03 -16.95 -9.17
CA ASP A 710 10.44 -15.88 -8.35
C ASP A 710 11.50 -14.89 -7.86
N MET A 711 12.16 -14.18 -8.78
CA MET A 711 13.14 -13.15 -8.42
C MET A 711 12.45 -11.86 -7.94
N SER A 712 12.90 -11.31 -6.81
CA SER A 712 12.37 -10.06 -6.25
C SER A 712 13.39 -9.35 -5.36
N MET A 713 13.13 -8.08 -5.06
CA MET A 713 13.98 -7.27 -4.19
C MET A 713 14.13 -7.85 -2.79
N GLU A 714 13.08 -8.47 -2.24
CA GLU A 714 13.10 -9.06 -0.90
C GLU A 714 14.08 -10.24 -0.76
N ARG A 715 14.55 -10.78 -1.89
CA ARG A 715 15.56 -11.86 -1.93
C ARG A 715 16.99 -11.33 -1.94
N CYS A 716 17.19 -10.03 -2.14
CA CYS A 716 18.49 -9.38 -2.02
C CYS A 716 18.68 -8.90 -0.58
N LYS A 717 19.42 -9.64 0.26
CA LYS A 717 19.65 -9.24 1.67
C LYS A 717 20.68 -8.09 1.80
N SER A 718 21.43 -7.81 0.74
CA SER A 718 22.35 -6.67 0.61
C SER A 718 22.34 -6.15 -0.83
N HIS A 719 22.77 -4.89 -1.02
CA HIS A 719 22.90 -4.25 -2.34
C HIS A 719 24.37 -4.15 -2.74
N GLY A 720 24.66 -4.12 -4.04
CA GLY A 720 26.01 -4.18 -4.60
C GLY A 720 26.52 -5.59 -4.93
N MET A 721 25.68 -6.62 -4.79
CA MET A 721 25.98 -8.04 -5.01
C MET A 721 24.81 -8.75 -5.72
N ALA A 722 24.27 -8.12 -6.78
CA ALA A 722 23.09 -8.61 -7.48
C ALA A 722 23.26 -10.02 -8.07
N ASP A 723 24.46 -10.33 -8.57
CA ASP A 723 24.87 -11.64 -9.11
C ASP A 723 24.80 -12.77 -8.08
N ILE A 724 25.29 -12.54 -6.87
CA ILE A 724 25.23 -13.49 -5.76
C ILE A 724 23.78 -13.77 -5.37
N TRP A 725 22.98 -12.72 -5.09
CA TRP A 725 21.60 -12.90 -4.66
C TRP A 725 20.70 -13.52 -5.73
N PHE A 726 20.96 -13.21 -7.01
CA PHE A 726 20.31 -13.87 -8.13
C PHE A 726 20.64 -15.37 -8.17
N SER A 727 21.92 -15.72 -8.03
CA SER A 727 22.39 -17.12 -8.11
C SER A 727 21.91 -17.95 -6.92
N ILE A 728 21.88 -17.37 -5.72
CA ILE A 728 21.26 -17.98 -4.53
C ILE A 728 19.76 -18.17 -4.74
N SER A 729 19.09 -17.20 -5.37
CA SER A 729 17.65 -17.33 -5.67
C SER A 729 17.37 -18.45 -6.67
N CYS A 730 18.25 -18.65 -7.65
CA CYS A 730 18.20 -19.79 -8.56
C CYS A 730 18.46 -21.11 -7.83
N LEU A 731 19.51 -21.16 -6.99
CA LEU A 731 19.85 -22.34 -6.18
C LEU A 731 18.67 -22.78 -5.32
N LYS A 732 18.07 -21.85 -4.56
CA LYS A 732 16.92 -22.11 -3.68
C LYS A 732 15.65 -22.58 -4.38
N GLN A 733 15.55 -22.35 -5.69
CA GLN A 733 14.37 -22.66 -6.48
C GLN A 733 14.64 -23.78 -7.50
N GLY A 734 15.81 -24.43 -7.42
CA GLY A 734 16.16 -25.55 -8.28
C GLY A 734 16.41 -25.17 -9.74
N LEU A 735 16.81 -23.92 -10.02
CA LEU A 735 17.12 -23.50 -11.38
C LEU A 735 18.56 -23.82 -11.75
N ASP A 736 18.73 -24.50 -12.88
CA ASP A 736 20.02 -24.62 -13.51
C ASP A 736 20.48 -23.29 -14.11
N ARG A 737 21.78 -23.07 -14.12
CA ARG A 737 22.40 -21.83 -14.54
C ARG A 737 23.48 -22.13 -15.56
N TYR A 738 23.38 -21.50 -16.73
CA TYR A 738 24.35 -21.71 -17.81
C TYR A 738 24.89 -20.40 -18.36
N VAL A 739 26.20 -20.37 -18.60
CA VAL A 739 26.80 -19.41 -19.52
C VAL A 739 26.66 -19.96 -20.93
N ILE A 740 26.05 -19.18 -21.83
CA ILE A 740 25.79 -19.66 -23.19
C ILE A 740 27.03 -19.60 -24.08
N ALA A 741 27.13 -20.49 -25.07
CA ALA A 741 28.16 -20.41 -26.09
C ALA A 741 28.05 -19.10 -26.90
N HIS A 742 29.16 -18.36 -27.00
CA HIS A 742 29.26 -17.07 -27.70
C HIS A 742 30.68 -16.85 -28.24
N PRO A 743 30.85 -16.10 -29.35
CA PRO A 743 32.17 -15.75 -29.85
C PRO A 743 32.86 -14.71 -28.95
N ASP A 744 34.17 -14.55 -29.10
CA ASP A 744 34.92 -13.48 -28.45
C ASP A 744 34.30 -12.11 -28.72
N ASN A 745 34.27 -11.26 -27.71
CA ASN A 745 33.78 -9.89 -27.77
C ASN A 745 32.33 -9.74 -28.30
N TRP A 746 31.49 -10.78 -28.15
CA TRP A 746 30.10 -10.73 -28.57
C TRP A 746 29.30 -9.62 -27.86
N VAL A 747 29.58 -9.40 -26.58
CA VAL A 747 29.14 -8.21 -25.80
C VAL A 747 30.38 -7.40 -25.44
N ARG A 748 30.31 -6.08 -25.61
CA ARG A 748 31.45 -5.17 -25.40
C ARG A 748 31.22 -4.31 -24.16
N GLN A 749 32.25 -4.15 -23.34
CA GLN A 749 32.21 -3.26 -22.17
C GLN A 749 32.70 -1.86 -22.53
N GLN A 750 32.00 -0.85 -22.05
CA GLN A 750 32.39 0.55 -22.16
C GLN A 750 33.40 0.93 -21.06
N PRO A 751 34.34 1.86 -21.31
CA PRO A 751 35.26 2.33 -20.29
C PRO A 751 34.51 3.08 -19.18
N VAL A 752 34.86 2.78 -17.92
CA VAL A 752 34.19 3.28 -16.71
C VAL A 752 35.21 3.64 -15.63
N GLU A 753 35.02 4.76 -14.94
CA GLU A 753 36.02 5.29 -14.01
C GLU A 753 36.12 4.50 -12.69
N LYS A 754 35.00 3.93 -12.21
CA LYS A 754 34.92 3.09 -11.01
C LYS A 754 33.85 2.02 -11.19
N SER A 755 34.20 0.74 -11.10
CA SER A 755 33.25 -0.38 -11.06
C SER A 755 33.12 -0.95 -9.65
N LEU A 756 31.95 -1.53 -9.31
CA LEU A 756 31.79 -2.27 -8.04
C LEU A 756 32.81 -3.40 -7.93
N TYR A 757 33.06 -4.11 -9.04
CA TYR A 757 34.11 -5.12 -9.15
C TYR A 757 35.50 -4.61 -8.72
N GLN A 758 35.93 -3.45 -9.24
CA GLN A 758 37.22 -2.85 -8.87
C GLN A 758 37.28 -2.42 -7.39
N LYS A 759 36.15 -2.05 -6.78
CA LYS A 759 36.08 -1.73 -5.34
C LYS A 759 36.24 -2.96 -4.45
N HIS A 760 35.86 -4.15 -4.94
CA HIS A 760 35.92 -5.41 -4.20
C HIS A 760 37.18 -6.24 -4.52
N LEU A 761 37.99 -5.84 -5.49
CA LEU A 761 39.25 -6.49 -5.82
C LEU A 761 40.21 -6.42 -4.61
N GLY A 762 40.37 -7.55 -3.91
CA GLY A 762 41.18 -7.65 -2.68
C GLY A 762 40.40 -7.59 -1.35
N ASN A 763 39.07 -7.47 -1.37
CA ASN A 763 38.19 -7.56 -0.20
C ASN A 763 36.87 -8.27 -0.55
N ASP A 764 36.95 -9.56 -0.81
CA ASP A 764 35.82 -10.43 -1.20
C ASP A 764 35.25 -11.25 -0.03
N GLN A 765 35.69 -10.97 1.20
CA GLN A 765 35.27 -11.69 2.41
C GLN A 765 33.74 -11.79 2.51
N GLN A 766 33.02 -10.69 2.30
CA GLN A 766 31.56 -10.67 2.35
C GLN A 766 30.92 -11.57 1.26
N HIS A 767 31.51 -11.63 0.06
CA HIS A 767 31.02 -12.48 -1.03
C HIS A 767 31.20 -13.96 -0.64
N THR A 768 32.41 -14.30 -0.17
CA THR A 768 32.80 -15.63 0.29
C THR A 768 31.91 -16.12 1.43
N GLU A 769 31.72 -15.30 2.47
CA GLU A 769 30.90 -15.64 3.65
C GLU A 769 29.43 -15.89 3.28
N ILE A 770 28.84 -15.03 2.45
CA ILE A 770 27.45 -15.20 2.00
C ILE A 770 27.32 -16.51 1.25
N LEU A 771 28.19 -16.77 0.27
CA LEU A 771 28.08 -17.98 -0.55
C LEU A 771 28.33 -19.27 0.26
N ASN A 772 29.27 -19.26 1.22
CA ASN A 772 29.53 -20.39 2.12
C ASN A 772 28.37 -20.71 3.08
N SER A 773 27.46 -19.76 3.31
CA SER A 773 26.25 -20.01 4.12
C SER A 773 25.18 -20.83 3.39
N PHE A 774 25.38 -21.12 2.09
CA PHE A 774 24.49 -21.94 1.28
C PHE A 774 25.19 -23.22 0.84
N ASP A 775 24.44 -24.31 0.80
CA ASP A 775 24.93 -25.57 0.27
C ASP A 775 24.78 -25.63 -1.26
N TRP A 776 25.90 -25.70 -1.97
CA TRP A 776 25.93 -25.70 -3.43
C TRP A 776 25.91 -27.11 -4.03
N ASP A 777 26.12 -28.15 -3.20
CA ASP A 777 26.26 -29.54 -3.62
C ASP A 777 25.05 -30.44 -3.32
N SER A 778 24.12 -30.04 -2.44
CA SER A 778 22.97 -30.88 -2.07
C SER A 778 21.67 -30.55 -2.81
N GLU A 779 20.88 -31.60 -3.11
CA GLU A 779 19.49 -31.49 -3.57
C GLU A 779 18.58 -30.82 -2.52
N THR A 780 19.03 -30.74 -1.27
CA THR A 780 18.37 -30.03 -0.18
C THR A 780 18.77 -28.56 -0.20
N HIS A 781 18.08 -27.78 -1.05
CA HIS A 781 18.25 -26.34 -1.29
C HIS A 781 18.04 -25.39 -0.06
N ALA A 782 18.56 -25.75 1.11
CA ALA A 782 18.40 -25.04 2.38
C ALA A 782 19.62 -24.16 2.72
N GLU A 783 19.40 -23.15 3.57
CA GLU A 783 20.49 -22.43 4.26
C GLU A 783 21.18 -23.42 5.21
N ARG A 784 22.53 -23.43 5.26
CA ARG A 784 23.25 -24.24 6.25
C ARG A 784 22.94 -23.68 7.63
N ASP A 785 22.41 -24.50 8.52
CA ASP A 785 22.19 -24.14 9.91
C ASP A 785 23.56 -24.03 10.59
N THR A 786 24.15 -22.83 10.61
CA THR A 786 25.47 -22.59 11.21
C THR A 786 25.45 -22.57 12.74
N ASN A 787 24.43 -23.16 13.38
CA ASN A 787 24.28 -23.25 14.84
C ASN A 787 24.43 -24.68 15.39
N SER A 788 25.01 -25.60 14.60
CA SER A 788 25.36 -26.93 15.10
C SER A 788 26.81 -27.29 14.79
N SER A 789 27.76 -26.78 15.59
CA SER A 789 28.95 -27.49 16.07
C SER A 789 29.92 -26.56 16.81
N HIS A 790 30.12 -26.88 18.10
CA HIS A 790 31.19 -26.52 19.05
C HIS A 790 31.40 -25.06 19.49
#